data_AF-A0A8M1M599-F1
#
_entry.id   AF-A0A8M1M599-F1
#
_cell.length_a   1.000
_cell.length_b   1.000
_cell.length_c   1.000
_cell.angle_alpha   90.00
_cell.angle_beta   90.00
_cell.angle_gamma   90.00
#
_symmetry.space_group_name_H-M   'P 1'
#
loop_
_entity.id
_entity.type
_entity.pdbx_description
1 polymer ?
#
loop_
_entity_poly.entity_id
_entity_poly.type
_entity_poly.pdbx_seq_one_letter_code
_entity_poly.pdbx_strand_id
1 'polypeptide(L)'
;MRGRYFAFYSGLCVLLTSLEIIAHKNRDVDECSSGKHQCHNSTRCINVKGSYRCHCDHDWVARSKPLHGLKLTICEEVPFSSWTSPSGVSSQSLSHFFDKVQQLSQDFTPVLAKNTIQDLMREVSELLETPGDLKTLPPSEQHCVATHLLVSLEDVLRVLSKFLPNGPLTVHAPAGTELSLKVQEQGIGDVTLGQSHAKMHLNWDVAQEFSDFGPSVVGLVSTPGMGRLLAEVPLVLEPKKQAVLHDAHKGMVQGVSSVLLSDVNSAFMSNRDTQNLSSPITFIFSHHSVTPGPREEVFCVFWKHGQNGYGHWSTTGCRMVATRGTSTTCQCTHLSSFAILMAHYDVQEEDPMLAVITYLGLDLSLLCLLLAALTFLLCKTIQNTSTSIHLQLSICLFLAHLLFLMAIHRTEIKVLCAITAGVLHYLYLVSFTWMLLEGLHLFLTARNLMVVNYSSVSRVMKKLMFPVGYGVPAIIVAISAASSPLLYGTPTRCWLHTDKGFIWTFFGPVCTIFSINLAFFLMTFWIVKTKLSSNNRDVSTLQNTRMLTFKATAQLLILGCTWCLGILQVGPAAHVMAYLFTIINSLQGVFIFLVYCLLSQQVREQYKKWFKEVRKTKAESEKYMLSSGTMFDASKHSWPLNSAYPQV
;
A
#
# COMPACT_ATOMS: atom_id res chain seq x y z
N MET A 1 -51.10 -62.37 95.49
CA MET A 1 -51.25 -60.92 95.78
C MET A 1 -49.89 -60.37 96.20
N ARG A 2 -49.54 -59.17 95.69
CA ARG A 2 -48.35 -58.35 96.00
C ARG A 2 -46.97 -59.00 95.79
N GLY A 3 -46.25 -58.50 94.79
CA GLY A 3 -44.79 -58.57 94.71
C GLY A 3 -44.24 -59.41 93.56
N ARG A 4 -44.21 -58.83 92.35
CA ARG A 4 -43.26 -59.12 91.24
C ARG A 4 -43.62 -58.30 89.98
N TYR A 5 -43.56 -56.96 90.08
CA TYR A 5 -43.61 -56.03 88.93
C TYR A 5 -42.79 -54.75 89.20
N PHE A 6 -41.66 -54.86 89.92
CA PHE A 6 -40.73 -53.75 90.17
C PHE A 6 -39.29 -54.29 90.16
N ALA A 7 -38.84 -54.79 89.01
CA ALA A 7 -37.43 -55.15 88.80
C ALA A 7 -36.97 -54.87 87.35
N PHE A 8 -37.62 -53.91 86.67
CA PHE A 8 -37.24 -53.47 85.32
C PHE A 8 -37.15 -51.94 85.17
N TYR A 9 -37.29 -51.17 86.26
CA TYR A 9 -37.23 -49.71 86.26
C TYR A 9 -35.94 -49.10 86.85
N SER A 10 -34.99 -49.90 87.33
CA SER A 10 -33.71 -49.37 87.87
C SER A 10 -32.50 -49.57 86.95
N GLY A 11 -32.65 -50.22 85.80
CA GLY A 11 -31.56 -50.47 84.84
C GLY A 11 -31.48 -49.49 83.67
N LEU A 12 -32.57 -48.79 83.33
CA LEU A 12 -32.59 -47.82 82.22
C LEU A 12 -32.25 -46.37 82.64
N CYS A 13 -32.19 -46.09 83.94
CA CYS A 13 -31.88 -44.74 84.43
C CYS A 13 -30.37 -44.47 84.58
N VAL A 14 -29.52 -45.49 84.39
CA VAL A 14 -28.04 -45.36 84.45
C VAL A 14 -27.42 -45.22 83.06
N LEU A 15 -28.18 -45.41 81.97
CA LEU A 15 -27.70 -45.24 80.60
C LEU A 15 -28.16 -43.94 79.92
N LEU A 16 -29.06 -43.18 80.55
CA LEU A 16 -29.51 -41.87 80.06
C LEU A 16 -28.85 -40.66 80.74
N THR A 17 -28.11 -40.87 81.84
CA THR A 17 -27.29 -39.82 82.48
C THR A 17 -25.85 -39.75 81.95
N SER A 18 -25.45 -40.68 81.07
CA SER A 18 -24.13 -40.68 80.41
C SER A 18 -24.13 -40.00 79.03
N LEU A 19 -25.28 -39.51 78.56
CA LEU A 19 -25.43 -38.87 77.23
C LEU A 19 -25.81 -37.37 77.28
N GLU A 20 -25.99 -36.78 78.47
CA GLU A 20 -26.21 -35.33 78.63
C GLU A 20 -25.03 -34.59 79.31
N ILE A 21 -23.86 -35.23 79.43
CA ILE A 21 -22.61 -34.57 79.88
C ILE A 21 -21.55 -34.64 78.77
N ILE A 22 -21.94 -34.28 77.53
CA ILE A 22 -21.06 -33.56 76.60
C ILE A 22 -21.89 -32.45 75.94
N ALA A 23 -22.59 -31.66 76.75
CA ALA A 23 -22.85 -30.28 76.39
C ALA A 23 -21.57 -29.49 76.72
N HIS A 24 -20.55 -29.62 75.87
CA HIS A 24 -19.49 -28.64 75.83
C HIS A 24 -20.18 -27.30 75.55
N LYS A 25 -20.40 -26.53 76.61
CA LYS A 25 -20.72 -25.11 76.52
C LYS A 25 -19.49 -24.49 75.90
N ASN A 26 -19.38 -24.56 74.57
CA ASN A 26 -18.41 -23.80 73.79
C ASN A 26 -18.81 -22.33 73.96
N ARG A 27 -18.41 -21.76 75.09
CA ARG A 27 -18.24 -20.33 75.21
C ARG A 27 -17.19 -19.99 74.18
N ASP A 28 -17.63 -19.19 73.22
CA ASP A 28 -16.75 -18.55 72.27
C ASP A 28 -15.60 -17.88 73.02
N VAL A 29 -14.37 -18.12 72.57
CA VAL A 29 -13.20 -17.47 73.16
C VAL A 29 -13.06 -16.15 72.43
N ASP A 30 -13.11 -15.03 73.14
CA ASP A 30 -12.84 -13.74 72.52
C ASP A 30 -11.33 -13.56 72.34
N GLU A 31 -10.80 -13.96 71.18
CA GLU A 31 -9.37 -13.83 70.87
C GLU A 31 -8.93 -12.35 70.76
N CYS A 32 -9.87 -11.44 70.48
CA CYS A 32 -9.62 -10.00 70.41
C CYS A 32 -9.40 -9.40 71.80
N SER A 33 -10.26 -9.74 72.77
CA SER A 33 -10.14 -9.26 74.16
C SER A 33 -9.03 -9.96 74.94
N SER A 34 -8.67 -11.20 74.55
CA SER A 34 -7.61 -11.98 75.21
C SER A 34 -6.21 -11.76 74.62
N GLY A 35 -6.09 -10.96 73.55
CA GLY A 35 -4.82 -10.67 72.88
C GLY A 35 -4.19 -11.89 72.17
N LYS A 36 -4.99 -12.93 71.90
CA LYS A 36 -4.54 -14.18 71.25
C LYS A 36 -4.77 -14.15 69.73
N HIS A 37 -5.02 -12.99 69.15
CA HIS A 37 -5.19 -12.80 67.72
C HIS A 37 -3.85 -12.56 67.02
N GLN A 38 -3.75 -12.95 65.76
CA GLN A 38 -2.59 -12.68 64.89
C GLN A 38 -2.84 -11.51 63.92
N CYS A 39 -3.80 -10.64 64.24
CA CYS A 39 -4.07 -9.43 63.47
C CYS A 39 -2.86 -8.47 63.51
N HIS A 40 -2.50 -7.90 62.37
CA HIS A 40 -1.45 -6.88 62.27
C HIS A 40 -1.90 -5.60 62.98
N ASN A 41 -0.95 -4.78 63.46
CA ASN A 41 -1.27 -3.54 64.18
C ASN A 41 -2.10 -2.53 63.38
N SER A 42 -2.10 -2.62 62.04
CA SER A 42 -2.94 -1.78 61.19
C SER A 42 -4.37 -2.29 60.97
N THR A 43 -4.75 -3.42 61.59
CA THR A 43 -6.09 -4.01 61.50
C THR A 43 -6.82 -3.99 62.85
N ARG A 44 -8.14 -3.86 62.82
CA ARG A 44 -9.03 -4.01 63.97
C ARG A 44 -9.52 -5.46 64.09
N CYS A 45 -9.31 -6.08 65.25
CA CYS A 45 -9.81 -7.43 65.52
C CYS A 45 -11.32 -7.40 65.83
N ILE A 46 -12.09 -8.28 65.18
CA ILE A 46 -13.51 -8.50 65.40
C ILE A 46 -13.71 -9.97 65.78
N ASN A 47 -14.20 -10.21 66.99
CA ASN A 47 -14.48 -11.56 67.47
C ASN A 47 -15.74 -12.12 66.78
N VAL A 48 -15.68 -13.37 66.32
CA VAL A 48 -16.79 -14.07 65.68
C VAL A 48 -16.98 -15.43 66.34
N LYS A 49 -18.20 -15.97 66.38
CA LYS A 49 -18.43 -17.24 67.08
C LYS A 49 -17.56 -18.38 66.51
N GLY A 50 -16.56 -18.82 67.28
CA GLY A 50 -15.58 -19.85 66.97
C GLY A 50 -14.26 -19.36 66.35
N SER A 51 -14.04 -18.05 66.19
CA SER A 51 -12.83 -17.48 65.57
C SER A 51 -12.72 -15.95 65.73
N TYR A 52 -11.75 -15.31 65.09
CA TYR A 52 -11.66 -13.86 64.96
C TYR A 52 -11.39 -13.45 63.50
N ARG A 53 -11.78 -12.22 63.14
CA ARG A 53 -11.44 -11.60 61.86
C ARG A 53 -10.64 -10.33 62.08
N CYS A 54 -9.66 -10.09 61.22
CA CYS A 54 -8.92 -8.83 61.17
C CYS A 54 -9.56 -7.95 60.08
N HIS A 55 -10.03 -6.77 60.47
CA HIS A 55 -10.74 -5.83 59.60
C HIS A 55 -9.91 -4.56 59.41
N CYS A 56 -9.96 -3.95 58.23
CA CYS A 56 -9.38 -2.63 58.00
C CYS A 56 -10.44 -1.56 58.25
N ASP A 57 -10.03 -0.37 58.70
CA ASP A 57 -10.93 0.78 58.70
C ASP A 57 -11.39 1.09 57.27
N HIS A 58 -12.54 1.78 57.15
CA HIS A 58 -13.26 1.96 55.89
C HIS A 58 -12.43 2.60 54.75
N ASP A 59 -11.33 3.29 55.09
CA ASP A 59 -10.46 4.00 54.15
C ASP A 59 -9.19 3.22 53.76
N TRP A 60 -9.01 2.00 54.28
CA TRP A 60 -7.79 1.20 54.10
C TRP A 60 -8.07 -0.20 53.51
N VAL A 61 -7.12 -0.73 52.74
CA VAL A 61 -7.25 -2.04 52.07
C VAL A 61 -6.36 -3.09 52.69
N ALA A 62 -6.94 -4.27 52.91
CA ALA A 62 -6.26 -5.45 53.42
C ALA A 62 -5.30 -6.08 52.38
N ARG A 63 -4.00 -6.12 52.69
CA ARG A 63 -2.96 -6.85 51.95
C ARG A 63 -2.44 -8.03 52.77
N SER A 64 -2.35 -9.22 52.18
CA SER A 64 -1.67 -10.34 52.84
C SER A 64 -0.17 -10.32 52.50
N LYS A 65 0.71 -9.98 53.46
CA LYS A 65 2.16 -10.10 53.28
C LYS A 65 2.71 -11.28 54.07
N PRO A 66 3.58 -12.12 53.48
CA PRO A 66 4.32 -13.12 54.24
C PRO A 66 5.37 -12.40 55.09
N LEU A 67 5.16 -12.36 56.40
CA LEU A 67 6.13 -11.83 57.35
C LEU A 67 6.53 -12.96 58.30
N HIS A 68 7.81 -13.31 58.34
CA HIS A 68 8.34 -14.41 59.18
C HIS A 68 7.59 -15.76 59.03
N GLY A 69 7.16 -16.12 57.81
CA GLY A 69 6.48 -17.39 57.55
C GLY A 69 4.99 -17.43 57.93
N LEU A 70 4.42 -16.33 58.45
CA LEU A 70 2.98 -16.17 58.67
C LEU A 70 2.37 -15.25 57.61
N LYS A 71 1.17 -15.59 57.11
CA LYS A 71 0.36 -14.73 56.23
C LYS A 71 -0.43 -13.74 57.10
N LEU A 72 0.11 -12.55 57.34
CA LEU A 72 -0.60 -11.49 58.07
C LEU A 72 -1.36 -10.57 57.11
N THR A 73 -2.54 -10.14 57.52
CA THR A 73 -3.33 -9.11 56.82
C THR A 73 -2.90 -7.74 57.34
N ILE A 74 -2.36 -6.90 56.47
CA ILE A 74 -1.88 -5.54 56.74
C ILE A 74 -2.80 -4.57 56.00
N CYS A 75 -3.37 -3.60 56.69
CA CYS A 75 -4.07 -2.50 56.04
C CYS A 75 -3.05 -1.50 55.50
N GLU A 76 -3.16 -1.16 54.21
CA GLU A 76 -2.42 -0.09 53.54
C GLU A 76 -3.40 0.89 52.90
N GLU A 77 -3.01 2.16 52.80
CA GLU A 77 -3.76 3.17 52.05
C GLU A 77 -3.88 2.76 50.58
N VAL A 78 -5.02 3.08 49.96
CA VAL A 78 -5.21 2.84 48.52
C VAL A 78 -4.38 3.84 47.75
N PRO A 79 -3.38 3.40 46.95
CA PRO A 79 -2.67 4.33 46.10
C PRO A 79 -3.61 4.72 44.95
N PHE A 80 -4.27 5.88 45.03
CA PHE A 80 -4.72 6.57 43.83
C PHE A 80 -3.45 7.00 43.09
N SER A 81 -3.22 6.51 41.87
CA SER A 81 -2.00 6.85 41.15
C SER A 81 -1.97 8.35 40.87
N SER A 82 -0.88 9.01 41.26
CA SER A 82 -0.71 10.45 41.05
C SER A 82 -0.65 10.74 39.55
N TRP A 83 -1.66 11.43 39.01
CA TRP A 83 -1.63 11.95 37.66
C TRP A 83 -0.68 13.14 37.58
N THR A 84 0.50 12.91 37.04
CA THR A 84 1.51 13.96 36.86
C THR A 84 1.36 14.58 35.47
N SER A 85 1.29 15.91 35.44
CA SER A 85 1.31 16.68 34.19
C SER A 85 2.60 16.41 33.39
N PRO A 86 2.53 16.30 32.05
CA PRO A 86 3.72 16.13 31.21
C PRO A 86 4.69 17.31 31.38
N SER A 87 5.96 16.98 31.65
CA SER A 87 7.02 17.97 31.79
C SER A 87 7.24 18.74 30.49
N GLY A 88 7.18 20.07 30.53
CA GLY A 88 7.51 20.94 29.41
C GLY A 88 6.33 21.40 28.54
N VAL A 89 5.08 21.03 28.89
CA VAL A 89 3.87 21.53 28.23
C VAL A 89 3.21 22.60 29.10
N SER A 90 3.00 23.80 28.57
CA SER A 90 2.31 24.90 29.25
C SER A 90 0.90 25.07 28.69
N SER A 91 -0.12 24.60 29.41
CA SER A 91 -1.52 24.78 29.03
C SER A 91 -2.42 25.08 30.23
N GLN A 92 -3.26 26.11 30.11
CA GLN A 92 -4.25 26.49 31.12
C GLN A 92 -5.38 25.45 31.22
N SER A 93 -5.91 24.97 30.08
CA SER A 93 -6.97 23.95 30.10
C SER A 93 -6.47 22.65 30.72
N LEU A 94 -5.24 22.26 30.41
CA LEU A 94 -4.60 21.08 30.97
C LEU A 94 -4.35 21.22 32.48
N SER A 95 -3.91 22.40 32.93
CA SER A 95 -3.67 22.67 34.35
C SER A 95 -4.97 22.59 35.17
N HIS A 96 -6.03 23.24 34.69
CA HIS A 96 -7.35 23.19 35.31
C HIS A 96 -7.91 21.75 35.38
N PHE A 97 -7.69 20.95 34.33
CA PHE A 97 -8.04 19.54 34.33
C PHE A 97 -7.28 18.75 35.42
N PHE A 98 -5.96 18.93 35.53
CA PHE A 98 -5.19 18.24 36.56
C PHE A 98 -5.57 18.68 37.98
N ASP A 99 -5.92 19.95 38.20
CA ASP A 99 -6.41 20.43 39.50
C ASP A 99 -7.69 19.69 39.92
N LYS A 100 -8.64 19.54 38.99
CA LYS A 100 -9.87 18.79 39.23
C LYS A 100 -9.62 17.30 39.48
N VAL A 101 -8.73 16.67 38.73
CA VAL A 101 -8.39 15.25 38.96
C VAL A 101 -7.69 15.06 40.30
N GLN A 102 -6.82 15.99 40.68
CA GLN A 102 -6.17 15.98 41.98
C GLN A 102 -7.18 16.11 43.12
N GLN A 103 -8.24 16.91 42.94
CA GLN A 103 -9.35 16.98 43.88
C GLN A 103 -10.11 15.64 43.97
N LEU A 104 -10.41 15.01 42.84
CA LEU A 104 -11.04 13.67 42.83
C LEU A 104 -10.19 12.60 43.55
N SER A 105 -8.86 12.71 43.44
CA SER A 105 -7.91 11.85 44.15
C SER A 105 -7.97 12.06 45.67
N GLN A 106 -8.06 13.32 46.11
CA GLN A 106 -8.16 13.66 47.55
C GLN A 106 -9.49 13.22 48.18
N ASP A 107 -10.58 13.29 47.42
CA ASP A 107 -11.93 12.94 47.88
C ASP A 107 -12.24 11.43 47.77
N PHE A 108 -11.29 10.62 47.26
CA PHE A 108 -11.52 9.21 46.96
C PHE A 108 -11.65 8.34 48.22
N THR A 109 -12.70 7.51 48.25
CA THR A 109 -12.83 6.37 49.17
C THR A 109 -13.28 5.13 48.37
N PRO A 110 -12.93 3.89 48.78
CA PRO A 110 -13.30 2.67 48.05
C PRO A 110 -14.79 2.54 47.76
N VAL A 111 -15.65 3.03 48.66
CA VAL A 111 -17.13 3.01 48.52
C VAL A 111 -17.60 3.95 47.40
N LEU A 112 -16.87 5.03 47.13
CA LEU A 112 -17.19 6.02 46.10
C LEU A 112 -16.59 5.69 44.74
N ALA A 113 -15.91 4.54 44.55
CA ALA A 113 -15.20 4.21 43.32
C ALA A 113 -16.05 4.36 42.04
N LYS A 114 -17.33 3.96 42.07
CA LYS A 114 -18.24 4.15 40.94
C LYS A 114 -18.44 5.64 40.59
N ASN A 115 -18.63 6.48 41.60
CA ASN A 115 -18.83 7.92 41.42
C ASN A 115 -17.54 8.58 40.92
N THR A 116 -16.39 8.23 41.52
CA THR A 116 -15.08 8.72 41.09
C THR A 116 -14.79 8.35 39.63
N ILE A 117 -15.15 7.14 39.17
CA ILE A 117 -15.03 6.75 37.76
C ILE A 117 -15.94 7.63 36.88
N GLN A 118 -17.19 7.88 37.29
CA GLN A 118 -18.11 8.72 36.51
C GLN A 118 -17.61 10.17 36.39
N ASP A 119 -17.12 10.73 37.48
CA ASP A 119 -16.58 12.08 37.51
C ASP A 119 -15.29 12.20 36.70
N LEU A 120 -14.38 11.23 36.82
CA LEU A 120 -13.16 11.17 36.02
C LEU A 120 -13.47 11.12 34.51
N MET A 121 -14.40 10.26 34.11
CA MET A 121 -14.83 10.12 32.72
C MET A 121 -15.45 11.42 32.18
N ARG A 122 -16.20 12.14 33.02
CA ARG A 122 -16.76 13.45 32.67
C ARG A 122 -15.66 14.50 32.48
N GLU A 123 -14.69 14.57 33.40
CA GLU A 123 -13.58 15.54 33.29
C GLU A 123 -12.71 15.31 32.05
N VAL A 124 -12.41 14.03 31.73
CA VAL A 124 -11.68 13.68 30.50
C VAL A 124 -12.49 14.08 29.27
N SER A 125 -13.81 13.85 29.29
CA SER A 125 -14.64 14.17 28.15
C SER A 125 -14.77 15.67 27.91
N GLU A 126 -14.96 16.47 28.96
CA GLU A 126 -15.02 17.93 28.88
C GLU A 126 -13.72 18.51 28.28
N LEU A 127 -12.56 17.99 28.70
CA LEU A 127 -11.26 18.39 28.15
C LEU A 127 -11.16 18.08 26.64
N LEU A 128 -11.60 16.90 26.21
CA LEU A 128 -11.51 16.48 24.80
C LEU A 128 -12.55 17.16 23.90
N GLU A 129 -13.72 17.51 24.45
CA GLU A 129 -14.76 18.24 23.74
C GLU A 129 -14.34 19.69 23.44
N THR A 130 -13.88 20.39 24.48
CA THR A 130 -13.41 21.79 24.44
C THR A 130 -11.96 21.91 24.91
N PRO A 131 -10.98 21.47 24.09
CA PRO A 131 -9.56 21.46 24.48
C PRO A 131 -8.91 22.86 24.59
N GLY A 132 -9.62 23.94 24.25
CA GLY A 132 -9.13 25.30 24.41
C GLY A 132 -7.76 25.54 23.76
N ASP A 133 -6.79 25.93 24.57
CA ASP A 133 -5.41 26.22 24.21
C ASP A 133 -4.61 24.98 23.76
N LEU A 134 -5.03 23.76 24.11
CA LEU A 134 -4.38 22.51 23.66
C LEU A 134 -4.37 22.35 22.14
N LYS A 135 -5.38 22.88 21.43
CA LYS A 135 -5.45 22.84 19.96
C LYS A 135 -4.38 23.70 19.28
N THR A 136 -3.84 24.69 19.99
CA THR A 136 -2.87 25.65 19.45
C THR A 136 -1.42 25.20 19.67
N LEU A 137 -1.22 24.14 20.47
CA LEU A 137 0.10 23.59 20.74
C LEU A 137 0.72 22.96 19.48
N PRO A 138 2.06 22.90 19.38
CA PRO A 138 2.74 22.12 18.35
C PRO A 138 2.28 20.65 18.35
N PRO A 139 2.21 19.96 17.18
CA PRO A 139 1.75 18.58 17.10
C PRO A 139 2.48 17.64 18.08
N SER A 140 3.79 17.81 18.24
CA SER A 140 4.60 17.03 19.19
C SER A 140 4.09 17.15 20.64
N GLU A 141 3.72 18.36 21.08
CA GLU A 141 3.20 18.58 22.42
C GLU A 141 1.78 18.01 22.56
N GLN A 142 0.94 18.12 21.53
CA GLN A 142 -0.38 17.48 21.51
C GLN A 142 -0.26 15.95 21.63
N HIS A 143 0.67 15.34 20.89
CA HIS A 143 0.93 13.89 20.96
C HIS A 143 1.44 13.46 22.34
N CYS A 144 2.25 14.30 23.00
CA CYS A 144 2.71 14.08 24.37
C CYS A 144 1.53 14.11 25.36
N VAL A 145 0.67 15.13 25.29
CA VAL A 145 -0.52 15.22 26.14
C VAL A 145 -1.46 14.04 25.93
N ALA A 146 -1.76 13.68 24.68
CA ALA A 146 -2.58 12.53 24.35
C ALA A 146 -2.00 11.21 24.90
N THR A 147 -0.68 11.03 24.79
CA THR A 147 0.01 9.85 25.33
C THR A 147 -0.13 9.77 26.84
N HIS A 148 0.09 10.88 27.55
CA HIS A 148 -0.09 10.93 28.99
C HIS A 148 -1.55 10.65 29.38
N LEU A 149 -2.53 11.27 28.72
CA LEU A 149 -3.95 11.05 28.99
C LEU A 149 -4.35 9.58 28.82
N LEU A 150 -3.94 8.93 27.72
CA LEU A 150 -4.28 7.52 27.46
C LEU A 150 -3.70 6.57 28.52
N VAL A 151 -2.42 6.74 28.87
CA VAL A 151 -1.74 5.88 29.86
C VAL A 151 -2.29 6.12 31.26
N SER A 152 -2.45 7.38 31.64
CA SER A 152 -2.93 7.78 32.97
C SER A 152 -4.39 7.37 33.19
N LEU A 153 -5.24 7.49 32.17
CA LEU A 153 -6.63 7.02 32.21
C LEU A 153 -6.71 5.51 32.38
N GLU A 154 -5.91 4.76 31.63
CA GLU A 154 -5.83 3.32 31.76
C GLU A 154 -5.38 2.87 33.16
N ASP A 155 -4.34 3.49 33.73
CA ASP A 155 -3.82 3.11 35.05
C ASP A 155 -4.80 3.43 36.19
N VAL A 156 -5.42 4.62 36.18
CA VAL A 156 -6.40 4.99 37.22
C VAL A 156 -7.66 4.14 37.11
N LEU A 157 -8.22 3.94 35.91
CA LEU A 157 -9.40 3.09 35.75
C LEU A 157 -9.11 1.65 36.16
N ARG A 158 -7.91 1.13 35.88
CA ARG A 158 -7.46 -0.18 36.34
C ARG A 158 -7.47 -0.29 37.86
N VAL A 159 -6.95 0.72 38.58
CA VAL A 159 -6.97 0.74 40.05
C VAL A 159 -8.39 0.86 40.60
N LEU A 160 -9.16 1.84 40.12
CA LEU A 160 -10.52 2.11 40.59
C LEU A 160 -11.47 0.94 40.34
N SER A 161 -11.30 0.24 39.22
CA SER A 161 -12.16 -0.89 38.84
C SER A 161 -12.11 -2.06 39.84
N LYS A 162 -11.02 -2.21 40.61
CA LYS A 162 -10.88 -3.26 41.63
C LYS A 162 -11.82 -3.06 42.83
N PHE A 163 -12.33 -1.84 43.02
CA PHE A 163 -13.22 -1.47 44.12
C PHE A 163 -14.70 -1.50 43.73
N LEU A 164 -15.02 -1.89 42.49
CA LEU A 164 -16.39 -1.95 42.03
C LEU A 164 -17.13 -3.15 42.66
N PRO A 165 -18.43 -2.98 42.98
CA PRO A 165 -19.28 -4.09 43.35
C PRO A 165 -19.47 -5.05 42.16
N ASN A 166 -19.85 -6.30 42.42
CA ASN A 166 -20.08 -7.30 41.38
C ASN A 166 -21.10 -6.83 40.34
N GLY A 167 -20.83 -7.13 39.07
CA GLY A 167 -21.69 -6.83 37.93
C GLY A 167 -21.05 -5.92 36.87
N PRO A 168 -21.67 -5.78 35.69
CA PRO A 168 -21.19 -4.87 34.64
C PRO A 168 -21.45 -3.41 35.01
N LEU A 169 -20.47 -2.53 34.74
CA LEU A 169 -20.63 -1.09 34.85
C LEU A 169 -20.49 -0.45 33.47
N THR A 170 -21.49 0.34 33.08
CA THR A 170 -21.46 1.16 31.87
C THR A 170 -21.59 2.62 32.27
N VAL A 171 -20.66 3.45 31.82
CA VAL A 171 -20.65 4.89 32.03
C VAL A 171 -20.70 5.59 30.68
N HIS A 172 -21.62 6.53 30.54
CA HIS A 172 -21.71 7.46 29.42
C HIS A 172 -21.36 8.85 29.92
N ALA A 173 -20.37 9.47 29.29
CA ALA A 173 -19.97 10.84 29.52
C ALA A 173 -20.40 11.71 28.33
N PRO A 174 -20.30 13.06 28.44
CA PRO A 174 -20.56 13.96 27.31
C PRO A 174 -19.71 13.63 26.07
N ALA A 175 -20.00 14.24 24.93
CA ALA A 175 -19.22 14.09 23.68
C ALA A 175 -18.99 12.63 23.17
N GLY A 176 -19.83 11.68 23.59
CA GLY A 176 -19.76 10.29 23.13
C GLY A 176 -18.67 9.44 23.80
N THR A 177 -18.05 9.93 24.88
CA THR A 177 -17.09 9.15 25.65
C THR A 177 -17.82 8.07 26.45
N GLU A 178 -17.39 6.82 26.29
CA GLU A 178 -18.11 5.64 26.79
C GLU A 178 -17.14 4.68 27.50
N LEU A 179 -17.50 4.18 28.68
CA LEU A 179 -16.72 3.16 29.41
C LEU A 179 -17.59 1.93 29.71
N SER A 180 -17.11 0.75 29.34
CA SER A 180 -17.72 -0.54 29.68
C SER A 180 -16.75 -1.38 30.50
N LEU A 181 -17.21 -1.83 31.67
CA LEU A 181 -16.46 -2.67 32.59
C LEU A 181 -17.22 -3.96 32.87
N LYS A 182 -16.49 -5.08 32.90
CA LYS A 182 -17.02 -6.37 33.36
C LYS A 182 -16.09 -6.98 34.39
N VAL A 183 -16.70 -7.37 35.49
CA VAL A 183 -16.06 -8.11 36.59
C VAL A 183 -16.24 -9.61 36.33
N GLN A 184 -15.19 -10.40 36.53
CA GLN A 184 -15.24 -11.85 36.37
C GLN A 184 -16.10 -12.47 37.47
N GLU A 185 -17.24 -13.05 37.09
CA GLU A 185 -18.05 -13.92 37.94
C GLU A 185 -17.58 -15.37 37.78
N GLN A 186 -17.70 -16.21 38.83
CA GLN A 186 -17.17 -17.58 38.88
C GLN A 186 -17.47 -18.38 37.60
N GLY A 187 -16.48 -18.49 36.72
CA GLY A 187 -16.60 -19.17 35.44
C GLY A 187 -15.45 -18.87 34.48
N ILE A 188 -15.12 -19.85 33.65
CA ILE A 188 -14.21 -19.75 32.49
C ILE A 188 -15.10 -19.60 31.26
N GLY A 189 -14.82 -18.61 30.39
CA GLY A 189 -15.58 -18.43 29.16
C GLY A 189 -15.23 -17.14 28.41
N ASP A 190 -15.84 -16.99 27.23
CA ASP A 190 -15.70 -15.81 26.39
C ASP A 190 -16.51 -14.64 26.95
N VAL A 191 -15.89 -13.47 27.01
CA VAL A 191 -16.53 -12.21 27.41
C VAL A 191 -16.50 -11.21 26.27
N THR A 192 -17.65 -10.61 26.02
CA THR A 192 -17.80 -9.48 25.10
C THR A 192 -18.03 -8.21 25.90
N LEU A 193 -17.18 -7.21 25.70
CA LEU A 193 -17.34 -5.85 26.18
C LEU A 193 -17.55 -4.94 24.98
N GLY A 194 -18.27 -3.83 25.14
CA GLY A 194 -18.42 -2.88 24.04
C GLY A 194 -19.75 -2.17 23.99
N GLN A 195 -19.71 -1.03 23.31
CA GLN A 195 -20.82 -0.11 23.14
C GLN A 195 -20.91 0.33 21.67
N SER A 196 -21.50 1.50 21.42
CA SER A 196 -21.96 2.04 20.14
C SER A 196 -20.90 1.98 19.03
N HIS A 197 -19.63 2.21 19.37
CA HIS A 197 -18.54 2.41 18.42
C HIS A 197 -17.41 1.36 18.45
N ALA A 198 -17.35 0.51 19.49
CA ALA A 198 -16.33 -0.54 19.59
C ALA A 198 -16.81 -1.73 20.42
N LYS A 199 -16.44 -2.93 20.00
CA LYS A 199 -16.62 -4.19 20.72
C LYS A 199 -15.30 -4.92 20.86
N MET A 200 -15.12 -5.58 21.99
CA MET A 200 -13.97 -6.38 22.35
C MET A 200 -14.44 -7.75 22.80
N HIS A 201 -13.88 -8.79 22.20
CA HIS A 201 -14.12 -10.19 22.52
C HIS A 201 -12.81 -10.84 22.99
N LEU A 202 -12.80 -11.34 24.21
CA LEU A 202 -11.66 -12.05 24.80
C LEU A 202 -12.14 -13.26 25.62
N ASN A 203 -11.21 -14.18 25.93
CA ASN A 203 -11.44 -15.28 26.85
C ASN A 203 -10.85 -14.92 28.23
N TRP A 204 -11.60 -15.17 29.31
CA TRP A 204 -11.15 -14.96 30.70
C TRP A 204 -9.86 -15.70 31.07
N ASP A 205 -9.48 -16.76 30.35
CA ASP A 205 -8.19 -17.45 30.51
C ASP A 205 -6.99 -16.51 30.34
N VAL A 206 -7.15 -15.45 29.55
CA VAL A 206 -6.14 -14.41 29.31
C VAL A 206 -6.01 -13.46 30.50
N ALA A 207 -7.02 -13.41 31.37
CA ALA A 207 -7.09 -12.53 32.53
C ALA A 207 -6.69 -13.19 33.85
N GLN A 208 -6.36 -14.49 33.82
CA GLN A 208 -5.99 -15.21 35.03
C GLN A 208 -4.57 -14.84 35.45
N GLU A 209 -4.47 -14.15 36.58
CA GLU A 209 -3.26 -14.11 37.39
C GLU A 209 -3.56 -14.59 38.80
N PHE A 210 -2.67 -15.45 39.33
CA PHE A 210 -2.66 -15.80 40.73
C PHE A 210 -2.05 -14.63 41.51
N SER A 211 -2.87 -13.97 42.34
CA SER A 211 -2.45 -13.04 43.40
C SER A 211 -2.18 -11.58 42.97
N ASP A 212 -3.25 -10.78 42.88
CA ASP A 212 -3.31 -9.48 43.56
C ASP A 212 -4.78 -9.13 43.85
N PHE A 213 -5.12 -8.97 45.12
CA PHE A 213 -6.50 -8.92 45.63
C PHE A 213 -7.41 -7.91 44.89
N GLY A 214 -8.56 -8.43 44.46
CA GLY A 214 -9.59 -7.74 43.68
C GLY A 214 -10.20 -8.73 42.67
N PRO A 215 -11.45 -8.57 42.25
CA PRO A 215 -11.96 -9.41 41.17
C PRO A 215 -11.21 -9.10 39.86
N SER A 216 -11.08 -10.07 38.97
CA SER A 216 -10.53 -9.80 37.64
C SER A 216 -11.49 -8.90 36.88
N VAL A 217 -11.00 -7.75 36.40
CA VAL A 217 -11.83 -6.79 35.67
C VAL A 217 -11.22 -6.55 34.30
N VAL A 218 -12.09 -6.48 33.30
CA VAL A 218 -11.75 -5.98 31.98
C VAL A 218 -12.53 -4.71 31.70
N GLY A 219 -11.86 -3.73 31.12
CA GLY A 219 -12.43 -2.45 30.73
C GLY A 219 -12.15 -2.11 29.27
N LEU A 220 -13.13 -1.45 28.64
CA LEU A 220 -12.99 -0.81 27.34
C LEU A 220 -13.54 0.62 27.44
N VAL A 221 -12.70 1.60 27.12
CA VAL A 221 -13.07 3.01 27.06
C VAL A 221 -12.95 3.54 25.64
N SER A 222 -13.96 4.27 25.18
CA SER A 222 -13.98 4.95 23.88
C SER A 222 -13.86 6.46 24.10
N THR A 223 -12.91 7.10 23.42
CA THR A 223 -12.61 8.53 23.56
C THR A 223 -12.64 9.23 22.19
N PRO A 224 -13.82 9.61 21.67
CA PRO A 224 -13.95 10.20 20.34
C PRO A 224 -13.11 11.47 20.12
N GLY A 225 -13.03 12.35 21.13
CA GLY A 225 -12.29 13.61 21.03
C GLY A 225 -10.76 13.46 20.97
N MET A 226 -10.21 12.29 21.31
CA MET A 226 -8.76 12.03 21.31
C MET A 226 -8.13 12.15 19.93
N GLY A 227 -8.89 11.85 18.87
CA GLY A 227 -8.40 11.94 17.49
C GLY A 227 -7.93 13.33 17.08
N ARG A 228 -8.44 14.40 17.73
CA ARG A 228 -8.02 15.79 17.47
C ARG A 228 -6.61 16.08 17.94
N LEU A 229 -6.19 15.47 19.06
CA LEU A 229 -4.83 15.60 19.59
C LEU A 229 -3.84 14.67 18.88
N LEU A 230 -4.35 13.61 18.23
CA LEU A 230 -3.56 12.59 17.52
C LEU A 230 -3.59 12.77 15.99
N ALA A 231 -3.97 13.94 15.51
CA ALA A 231 -3.92 14.28 14.10
C ALA A 231 -2.45 14.28 13.62
N GLU A 232 -2.25 13.89 12.36
CA GLU A 232 -0.96 13.96 11.65
C GLU A 232 0.18 13.11 12.26
N VAL A 233 -0.14 12.16 13.15
CA VAL A 233 0.87 11.23 13.70
C VAL A 233 1.34 10.25 12.62
N PRO A 234 2.66 10.03 12.46
CA PRO A 234 3.17 9.05 11.52
C PRO A 234 2.78 7.62 11.89
N LEU A 235 2.34 6.86 10.89
CA LEU A 235 2.10 5.42 11.00
C LEU A 235 3.40 4.64 10.78
N VAL A 236 3.83 3.88 11.80
CA VAL A 236 4.97 2.97 11.70
C VAL A 236 4.48 1.56 11.40
N LEU A 237 4.78 1.08 10.18
CA LEU A 237 4.42 -0.25 9.72
C LEU A 237 5.39 -1.32 10.23
N GLU A 238 4.88 -2.53 10.43
CA GLU A 238 5.72 -3.69 10.73
C GLU A 238 6.60 -4.03 9.51
N PRO A 239 7.91 -4.36 9.69
CA PRO A 239 8.85 -4.52 8.59
C PRO A 239 8.40 -5.50 7.48
N LYS A 240 7.73 -6.60 7.87
CA LYS A 240 7.19 -7.58 6.94
C LYS A 240 6.08 -6.98 6.06
N LYS A 241 5.15 -6.22 6.67
CA LYS A 241 4.08 -5.55 5.93
C LYS A 241 4.63 -4.44 5.05
N GLN A 242 5.60 -3.69 5.54
CA GLN A 242 6.28 -2.67 4.76
C GLN A 242 6.99 -3.27 3.54
N ALA A 243 7.63 -4.43 3.68
CA ALA A 243 8.22 -5.14 2.55
C ALA A 243 7.17 -5.61 1.53
N VAL A 244 6.04 -6.17 1.99
CA VAL A 244 4.93 -6.58 1.10
C VAL A 244 4.31 -5.39 0.37
N LEU A 245 4.16 -4.25 1.06
CA LEU A 245 3.64 -3.01 0.47
C LEU A 245 4.60 -2.39 -0.54
N HIS A 246 5.90 -2.36 -0.23
CA HIS A 246 6.93 -1.91 -1.18
C HIS A 246 6.98 -2.83 -2.41
N ASP A 247 6.78 -4.13 -2.23
CA ASP A 247 6.73 -5.10 -3.33
C ASP A 247 5.47 -4.92 -4.19
N ALA A 248 4.32 -4.64 -3.56
CA ALA A 248 3.05 -4.37 -4.23
C ALA A 248 3.02 -3.02 -4.98
N HIS A 249 3.69 -1.98 -4.44
CA HIS A 249 3.56 -0.61 -4.94
C HIS A 249 4.81 0.00 -5.59
N LYS A 250 5.97 -0.70 -5.63
CA LYS A 250 7.18 -0.40 -6.43
C LYS A 250 7.54 1.08 -6.65
N GLY A 251 7.33 1.93 -5.65
CA GLY A 251 7.75 3.32 -5.61
C GLY A 251 8.41 3.64 -4.26
N MET A 252 9.21 4.70 -4.22
CA MET A 252 9.57 5.32 -2.94
C MET A 252 8.26 5.80 -2.30
N VAL A 253 7.77 5.09 -1.29
CA VAL A 253 6.66 5.54 -0.44
C VAL A 253 7.19 6.74 0.34
N GLN A 254 6.99 7.95 -0.20
CA GLN A 254 7.45 9.16 0.43
C GLN A 254 6.36 9.71 1.34
N GLY A 255 6.38 9.24 2.60
CA GLY A 255 5.42 9.63 3.62
C GLY A 255 4.08 8.92 3.46
N VAL A 256 3.70 8.13 4.46
CA VAL A 256 2.35 7.56 4.54
C VAL A 256 1.47 8.62 5.20
N SER A 257 0.64 9.32 4.42
CA SER A 257 -0.41 10.14 5.00
C SER A 257 -1.51 9.22 5.51
N SER A 258 -1.80 9.28 6.80
CA SER A 258 -2.81 8.43 7.42
C SER A 258 -3.91 9.24 8.09
N VAL A 259 -5.15 8.87 7.83
CA VAL A 259 -6.35 9.49 8.40
C VAL A 259 -6.97 8.53 9.42
N LEU A 260 -7.33 9.06 10.59
CA LEU A 260 -8.04 8.30 11.62
C LEU A 260 -9.50 8.07 11.20
N LEU A 261 -9.92 6.80 11.10
CA LEU A 261 -11.29 6.44 10.68
C LEU A 261 -12.24 6.18 11.87
N SER A 262 -11.71 5.67 12.98
CA SER A 262 -12.48 5.33 14.18
C SER A 262 -12.09 6.19 15.37
N ASP A 263 -12.92 6.17 16.41
CA ASP A 263 -12.54 6.69 17.71
C ASP A 263 -11.36 5.92 18.32
N VAL A 264 -10.66 6.55 19.26
CA VAL A 264 -9.58 5.90 20.00
C VAL A 264 -10.17 5.11 21.16
N ASN A 265 -9.88 3.81 21.20
CA ASN A 265 -10.46 2.89 22.17
C ASN A 265 -9.36 2.24 23.01
N SER A 266 -9.34 2.49 24.31
CA SER A 266 -8.36 1.91 25.22
C SER A 266 -8.94 0.73 25.96
N ALA A 267 -8.26 -0.40 25.87
CA ALA A 267 -8.63 -1.63 26.54
C ALA A 267 -7.64 -1.91 27.67
N PHE A 268 -8.14 -2.30 28.83
CA PHE A 268 -7.32 -2.54 30.01
C PHE A 268 -7.85 -3.70 30.82
N MET A 269 -6.96 -4.29 31.62
CA MET A 269 -7.25 -5.39 32.53
C MET A 269 -6.65 -5.13 33.90
N SER A 270 -7.23 -5.74 34.93
CA SER A 270 -6.72 -5.69 36.29
C SER A 270 -5.29 -6.23 36.40
N ASN A 271 -4.93 -7.23 35.58
CA ASN A 271 -3.57 -7.74 35.41
C ASN A 271 -2.69 -6.71 34.64
N ARG A 272 -1.44 -6.50 35.09
CA ARG A 272 -0.42 -5.66 34.46
C ARG A 272 0.28 -6.29 33.26
N ASP A 273 0.36 -7.61 33.18
CA ASP A 273 1.06 -8.35 32.11
C ASP A 273 0.20 -8.54 30.85
N THR A 274 -0.13 -7.42 30.19
CA THR A 274 -1.01 -7.41 28.99
C THR A 274 -0.27 -7.28 27.66
N GLN A 275 1.07 -7.36 27.66
CA GLN A 275 1.91 -7.11 26.48
C GLN A 275 2.09 -8.35 25.57
N ASN A 276 1.97 -9.56 26.11
CA ASN A 276 2.15 -10.81 25.37
C ASN A 276 1.09 -11.85 25.78
N LEU A 277 -0.10 -11.70 25.22
CA LEU A 277 -1.23 -12.58 25.54
C LEU A 277 -1.08 -13.93 24.81
N SER A 278 -1.41 -15.03 25.48
CA SER A 278 -1.34 -16.40 24.94
C SER A 278 -2.32 -16.65 23.79
N SER A 279 -3.43 -15.91 23.76
CA SER A 279 -4.41 -15.92 22.67
C SER A 279 -4.76 -14.49 22.23
N PRO A 280 -4.95 -14.24 20.92
CA PRO A 280 -5.28 -12.90 20.42
C PRO A 280 -6.70 -12.48 20.78
N ILE A 281 -6.86 -11.21 21.13
CA ILE A 281 -8.14 -10.57 21.42
C ILE A 281 -8.73 -10.01 20.13
N THR A 282 -10.04 -10.17 19.94
CA THR A 282 -10.74 -9.68 18.75
C THR A 282 -11.47 -8.38 19.06
N PHE A 283 -11.18 -7.34 18.29
CA PHE A 283 -11.84 -6.04 18.36
C PHE A 283 -12.67 -5.80 17.10
N ILE A 284 -13.83 -5.18 17.25
CA ILE A 284 -14.72 -4.77 16.17
C ILE A 284 -14.99 -3.29 16.34
N PHE A 285 -14.45 -2.48 15.44
CA PHE A 285 -14.62 -1.03 15.46
C PHE A 285 -15.66 -0.60 14.44
N SER A 286 -16.53 0.31 14.82
CA SER A 286 -17.45 1.00 13.92
C SER A 286 -16.79 2.29 13.42
N HIS A 287 -16.90 2.55 12.12
CA HIS A 287 -16.41 3.77 11.49
C HIS A 287 -17.37 4.21 10.38
N HIS A 288 -17.19 5.43 9.88
CA HIS A 288 -17.95 5.90 8.73
C HIS A 288 -17.72 4.98 7.52
N SER A 289 -18.73 4.84 6.65
CA SER A 289 -18.61 3.96 5.49
C SER A 289 -17.48 4.44 4.60
N VAL A 290 -16.46 3.61 4.42
CA VAL A 290 -15.39 3.86 3.45
C VAL A 290 -15.21 2.61 2.61
N THR A 291 -15.22 2.81 1.29
CA THR A 291 -14.77 1.82 0.31
C THR A 291 -13.35 2.19 -0.08
N PRO A 292 -12.33 1.46 0.42
CA PRO A 292 -10.95 1.77 0.11
C PRO A 292 -10.73 1.74 -1.40
N GLY A 293 -10.19 2.84 -1.94
CA GLY A 293 -9.75 2.91 -3.32
C GLY A 293 -8.53 2.00 -3.58
N PRO A 294 -8.10 1.87 -4.85
CA PRO A 294 -6.97 1.03 -5.23
C PRO A 294 -5.61 1.47 -4.63
N ARG A 295 -5.53 2.66 -4.02
CA ARG A 295 -4.33 3.22 -3.37
C ARG A 295 -4.53 3.52 -1.87
N GLU A 296 -5.59 2.99 -1.29
CA GLU A 296 -5.97 3.18 0.11
C GLU A 296 -5.98 1.83 0.82
N GLU A 297 -5.37 1.75 2.00
CA GLU A 297 -5.41 0.54 2.83
C GLU A 297 -5.79 0.88 4.27
N VAL A 298 -6.61 0.01 4.85
CA VAL A 298 -7.12 0.14 6.22
C VAL A 298 -6.25 -0.67 7.17
N PHE A 299 -5.75 -0.02 8.22
CA PHE A 299 -4.89 -0.61 9.23
C PHE A 299 -5.55 -0.62 10.61
N CYS A 300 -5.47 -1.77 11.26
CA CYS A 300 -5.62 -1.89 12.70
C CYS A 300 -4.30 -1.48 13.36
N VAL A 301 -4.34 -0.44 14.18
CA VAL A 301 -3.14 0.08 14.85
C VAL A 301 -3.38 0.17 16.35
N PHE A 302 -2.29 0.24 17.09
CA PHE A 302 -2.29 0.58 18.51
C PHE A 302 -1.30 1.72 18.78
N TRP A 303 -1.55 2.45 19.86
CA TRP A 303 -0.68 3.52 20.33
C TRP A 303 0.52 2.92 21.04
N LYS A 304 1.72 3.15 20.52
CA LYS A 304 2.97 2.72 21.12
C LYS A 304 3.65 3.89 21.80
N HIS A 305 3.83 3.78 23.12
CA HIS A 305 4.56 4.76 23.92
C HIS A 305 6.07 4.70 23.62
N GLY A 306 6.68 5.85 23.26
CA GLY A 306 8.12 5.99 23.09
C GLY A 306 8.82 6.47 24.37
N GLN A 307 10.10 6.12 24.53
CA GLN A 307 10.88 6.47 25.73
C GLN A 307 11.06 7.99 25.95
N ASN A 308 10.80 8.82 24.93
CA ASN A 308 10.97 10.27 24.97
C ASN A 308 9.68 11.03 25.35
N GLY A 309 8.63 10.34 25.80
CA GLY A 309 7.32 10.92 26.11
C GLY A 309 6.37 11.04 24.91
N TYR A 310 6.88 10.91 23.68
CA TYR A 310 6.10 10.91 22.45
C TYR A 310 5.66 9.48 22.07
N GLY A 311 4.40 9.31 21.68
CA GLY A 311 3.87 8.06 21.13
C GLY A 311 3.71 8.09 19.61
N HIS A 312 3.50 6.92 19.00
CA HIS A 312 3.19 6.78 17.58
C HIS A 312 2.25 5.61 17.32
N TRP A 313 1.59 5.61 16.17
CA TRP A 313 0.77 4.49 15.72
C TRP A 313 1.64 3.35 15.21
N SER A 314 1.38 2.14 15.68
CA SER A 314 2.09 0.94 15.25
C SER A 314 1.12 -0.20 14.90
N THR A 315 1.54 -1.06 13.97
CA THR A 315 0.78 -2.26 13.55
C THR A 315 1.32 -3.56 14.16
N THR A 316 2.38 -3.51 14.97
CA THR A 316 3.04 -4.70 15.52
C THR A 316 2.12 -5.48 16.46
N GLY A 317 1.93 -6.77 16.22
CA GLY A 317 1.05 -7.59 17.05
C GLY A 317 -0.45 -7.37 16.81
N CYS A 318 -0.83 -6.55 15.82
CA CYS A 318 -2.22 -6.34 15.40
C CYS A 318 -2.41 -6.66 13.90
N ARG A 319 -3.48 -7.38 13.58
CA ARG A 319 -3.87 -7.73 12.21
C ARG A 319 -5.33 -7.40 11.92
N MET A 320 -5.58 -6.86 10.73
CA MET A 320 -6.94 -6.72 10.20
C MET A 320 -7.40 -8.07 9.68
N VAL A 321 -8.60 -8.50 10.09
CA VAL A 321 -9.21 -9.77 9.69
C VAL A 321 -10.22 -9.56 8.56
N ALA A 322 -11.09 -8.56 8.71
CA ALA A 322 -12.06 -8.19 7.69
C ALA A 322 -12.54 -6.75 7.87
N THR A 323 -12.85 -6.10 6.76
CA THR A 323 -13.61 -4.84 6.72
C THR A 323 -14.93 -5.09 6.00
N ARG A 324 -16.05 -4.73 6.63
CA ARG A 324 -17.42 -4.88 6.11
C ARG A 324 -18.15 -3.54 6.23
N GLY A 325 -18.16 -2.75 5.16
CA GLY A 325 -18.90 -1.49 5.08
C GLY A 325 -18.45 -0.47 6.13
N THR A 326 -19.20 -0.38 7.23
CA THR A 326 -18.99 0.56 8.35
C THR A 326 -18.29 -0.08 9.55
N SER A 327 -17.74 -1.28 9.40
CA SER A 327 -17.07 -1.96 10.51
C SER A 327 -15.81 -2.70 10.08
N THR A 328 -14.78 -2.62 10.93
CA THR A 328 -13.51 -3.32 10.74
C THR A 328 -13.21 -4.21 11.95
N THR A 329 -12.88 -5.47 11.68
CA THR A 329 -12.50 -6.48 12.68
C THR A 329 -10.98 -6.63 12.73
N CYS A 330 -10.43 -6.47 13.92
CA CYS A 330 -9.00 -6.54 14.23
C CYS A 330 -8.72 -7.67 15.22
N GLN A 331 -7.54 -8.28 15.13
CA GLN A 331 -7.02 -9.20 16.14
C GLN A 331 -5.67 -8.70 16.63
N CYS A 332 -5.53 -8.56 17.96
CA CYS A 332 -4.32 -8.07 18.60
C CYS A 332 -3.85 -9.01 19.71
N THR A 333 -2.53 -9.10 19.92
CA THR A 333 -1.92 -9.99 20.92
C THR A 333 -1.59 -9.31 22.25
N HIS A 334 -2.08 -8.09 22.45
CA HIS A 334 -1.82 -7.26 23.61
C HIS A 334 -3.00 -6.31 23.85
N LEU A 335 -3.00 -5.64 25.00
CA LEU A 335 -3.92 -4.54 25.30
C LEU A 335 -3.19 -3.19 25.29
N SER A 336 -3.85 -2.18 24.73
CA SER A 336 -3.39 -0.80 24.63
C SER A 336 -4.57 0.10 24.20
N SER A 337 -4.27 1.28 23.66
CA SER A 337 -5.19 2.16 22.95
C SER A 337 -5.15 1.86 21.44
N PHE A 338 -6.30 1.54 20.86
CA PHE A 338 -6.46 1.08 19.49
C PHE A 338 -7.25 2.07 18.64
N ALA A 339 -6.98 2.05 17.33
CA ALA A 339 -7.76 2.77 16.35
C ALA A 339 -7.66 2.12 14.95
N ILE A 340 -8.53 2.56 14.05
CA ILE A 340 -8.47 2.26 12.62
C ILE A 340 -7.91 3.47 11.88
N LEU A 341 -6.85 3.27 11.09
CA LEU A 341 -6.30 4.28 10.19
C LEU A 341 -6.49 3.87 8.75
N MET A 342 -6.72 4.85 7.88
CA MET A 342 -6.60 4.71 6.44
C MET A 342 -5.31 5.36 5.98
N ALA A 343 -4.40 4.55 5.44
CA ALA A 343 -3.21 5.05 4.79
C ALA A 343 -3.50 5.33 3.31
N HIS A 344 -3.08 6.49 2.83
CA HIS A 344 -3.05 6.81 1.40
C HIS A 344 -1.61 6.61 0.90
N TYR A 345 -1.45 5.78 -0.13
CA TYR A 345 -0.17 5.59 -0.77
C TYR A 345 -0.05 6.50 -1.98
N ASP A 346 0.73 7.57 -1.84
CA ASP A 346 1.24 8.31 -2.99
C ASP A 346 2.41 7.52 -3.58
N VAL A 347 2.11 6.70 -4.59
CA VAL A 347 3.13 6.21 -5.50
C VAL A 347 3.49 7.39 -6.37
N GLN A 348 4.74 7.85 -6.29
CA GLN A 348 5.30 8.90 -7.13
C GLN A 348 4.78 8.75 -8.57
N GLU A 349 3.82 9.60 -8.95
CA GLU A 349 3.32 9.60 -10.32
C GLU A 349 4.51 9.92 -11.22
N GLU A 350 4.58 9.26 -12.38
CA GLU A 350 5.57 9.64 -13.39
C GLU A 350 5.53 11.15 -13.55
N ASP A 351 6.71 11.78 -13.58
CA ASP A 351 6.82 13.21 -13.78
C ASP A 351 5.87 13.62 -14.92
N PRO A 352 4.83 14.43 -14.65
CA PRO A 352 3.77 14.70 -15.62
C PRO A 352 4.36 15.28 -16.91
N MET A 353 5.51 15.95 -16.82
CA MET A 353 6.25 16.43 -17.97
C MET A 353 6.83 15.30 -18.83
N LEU A 354 7.37 14.23 -18.21
CA LEU A 354 7.86 13.04 -18.90
C LEU A 354 6.73 12.26 -19.59
N ALA A 355 5.58 12.16 -18.94
CA ALA A 355 4.39 11.54 -19.54
C ALA A 355 3.95 12.30 -20.79
N VAL A 356 3.81 13.63 -20.72
CA VAL A 356 3.47 14.49 -21.87
C VAL A 356 4.46 14.33 -23.02
N ILE A 357 5.77 14.33 -22.72
CA ILE A 357 6.82 14.12 -23.72
C ILE A 357 6.69 12.74 -24.39
N THR A 358 6.38 11.72 -23.62
CA THR A 358 6.22 10.34 -24.13
C THR A 358 5.03 10.25 -25.07
N TYR A 359 3.86 10.75 -24.67
CA TYR A 359 2.65 10.71 -25.49
C TYR A 359 2.78 11.52 -26.78
N LEU A 360 3.18 12.79 -26.70
CA LEU A 360 3.35 13.65 -27.88
C LEU A 360 4.44 13.11 -28.82
N GLY A 361 5.55 12.62 -28.26
CA GLY A 361 6.63 12.03 -29.02
C GLY A 361 6.19 10.76 -29.77
N LEU A 362 5.49 9.85 -29.09
CA LEU A 362 4.99 8.61 -29.69
C LEU A 362 3.92 8.85 -30.75
N ASP A 363 3.00 9.80 -30.54
CA ASP A 363 1.97 10.15 -31.54
C ASP A 363 2.60 10.66 -32.85
N LEU A 364 3.58 11.56 -32.75
CA LEU A 364 4.34 12.04 -33.90
C LEU A 364 5.13 10.89 -34.57
N SER A 365 5.74 10.01 -33.76
CA SER A 365 6.47 8.83 -34.21
C SER A 365 5.58 7.86 -34.98
N LEU A 366 4.35 7.61 -34.50
CA LEU A 366 3.34 6.77 -35.15
C LEU A 366 2.96 7.32 -36.53
N LEU A 367 2.72 8.63 -36.64
CA LEU A 367 2.43 9.28 -37.92
C LEU A 367 3.59 9.10 -38.91
N CYS A 368 4.82 9.34 -38.46
CA CYS A 368 6.03 9.16 -39.30
C CYS A 368 6.24 7.71 -39.74
N LEU A 369 6.04 6.73 -38.84
CA LEU A 369 6.17 5.31 -39.13
C LEU A 369 5.09 4.82 -40.11
N LEU A 370 3.86 5.31 -39.97
CA LEU A 370 2.78 5.03 -40.91
C LEU A 370 3.13 5.55 -42.31
N LEU A 371 3.59 6.80 -42.42
CA LEU A 371 4.03 7.36 -43.69
C LEU A 371 5.22 6.59 -44.29
N ALA A 372 6.19 6.18 -43.47
CA ALA A 372 7.32 5.37 -43.90
C ALA A 372 6.87 4.01 -44.45
N ALA A 373 6.00 3.29 -43.72
CA ALA A 373 5.47 2.00 -44.14
C ALA A 373 4.67 2.11 -45.45
N LEU A 374 3.77 3.11 -45.55
CA LEU A 374 3.02 3.38 -46.78
C LEU A 374 3.94 3.66 -47.97
N THR A 375 5.02 4.43 -47.75
CA THR A 375 6.00 4.75 -48.78
C THR A 375 6.67 3.51 -49.34
N PHE A 376 7.15 2.62 -48.46
CA PHE A 376 7.80 1.38 -48.88
C PHE A 376 6.82 0.35 -49.47
N LEU A 377 5.55 0.34 -49.05
CA LEU A 377 4.51 -0.55 -49.59
C LEU A 377 4.04 -0.12 -50.98
N LEU A 378 3.78 1.18 -51.18
CA LEU A 378 3.23 1.70 -52.44
C LEU A 378 4.30 1.77 -53.54
N CYS A 379 5.56 2.00 -53.18
CA CYS A 379 6.65 2.11 -54.14
C CYS A 379 7.29 0.74 -54.48
N LYS A 380 6.54 -0.15 -55.15
CA LYS A 380 7.05 -1.47 -55.59
C LYS A 380 8.36 -1.38 -56.38
N THR A 381 8.55 -0.31 -57.15
CA THR A 381 9.76 -0.05 -57.95
C THR A 381 11.04 0.12 -57.12
N ILE A 382 10.94 0.45 -55.83
CA ILE A 382 12.07 0.66 -54.91
C ILE A 382 12.32 -0.58 -54.03
N GLN A 383 11.51 -1.63 -54.16
CA GLN A 383 11.50 -2.76 -53.23
C GLN A 383 12.73 -3.65 -53.40
N ASN A 384 13.76 -3.37 -52.59
CA ASN A 384 14.97 -4.15 -52.43
C ASN A 384 15.04 -4.80 -51.04
N THR A 385 16.04 -5.66 -50.82
CA THR A 385 16.24 -6.30 -49.50
C THR A 385 16.36 -5.27 -48.37
N SER A 386 17.07 -4.16 -48.58
CA SER A 386 17.20 -3.07 -47.60
C SER A 386 15.87 -2.38 -47.27
N THR A 387 15.06 -2.01 -48.27
CA THR A 387 13.75 -1.37 -48.03
C THR A 387 12.76 -2.35 -47.43
N SER A 388 12.87 -3.65 -47.73
CA SER A 388 12.07 -4.69 -47.07
C SER A 388 12.41 -4.80 -45.58
N ILE A 389 13.69 -4.70 -45.20
CA ILE A 389 14.11 -4.67 -43.79
C ILE A 389 13.53 -3.43 -43.08
N HIS A 390 13.67 -2.23 -43.67
CA HIS A 390 13.13 -1.01 -43.09
C HIS A 390 11.59 -1.01 -43.00
N LEU A 391 10.91 -1.60 -43.98
CA LEU A 391 9.45 -1.77 -43.95
C LEU A 391 9.02 -2.64 -42.77
N GLN A 392 9.64 -3.81 -42.60
CA GLN A 392 9.29 -4.73 -41.50
C GLN A 392 9.60 -4.09 -40.14
N LEU A 393 10.75 -3.44 -39.99
CA LEU A 393 11.10 -2.66 -38.79
C LEU A 393 10.05 -1.57 -38.50
N SER A 394 9.61 -0.84 -39.53
CA SER A 394 8.61 0.23 -39.38
C SER A 394 7.25 -0.31 -38.94
N ILE A 395 6.81 -1.43 -39.52
CA ILE A 395 5.55 -2.08 -39.13
C ILE A 395 5.61 -2.58 -37.68
N CYS A 396 6.69 -3.25 -37.29
CA CYS A 396 6.83 -3.78 -35.93
C CYS A 396 6.87 -2.66 -34.87
N LEU A 397 7.62 -1.59 -35.11
CA LEU A 397 7.66 -0.42 -34.22
C LEU A 397 6.32 0.31 -34.16
N PHE A 398 5.63 0.45 -35.30
CA PHE A 398 4.29 1.04 -35.34
C PHE A 398 3.30 0.25 -34.48
N LEU A 399 3.27 -1.08 -34.64
CA LEU A 399 2.40 -1.95 -33.84
C LEU A 399 2.77 -1.92 -32.35
N ALA A 400 4.06 -1.90 -32.02
CA ALA A 400 4.53 -1.83 -30.64
C ALA A 400 4.10 -0.51 -29.97
N HIS A 401 4.34 0.63 -30.63
CA HIS A 401 3.98 1.94 -30.10
C HIS A 401 2.46 2.13 -29.99
N LEU A 402 1.70 1.65 -30.97
CA LEU A 402 0.23 1.71 -30.93
C LEU A 402 -0.33 0.88 -29.76
N LEU A 403 0.22 -0.33 -29.56
CA LEU A 403 -0.17 -1.19 -28.45
C LEU A 403 0.23 -0.58 -27.10
N PHE A 404 1.43 0.00 -27.01
CA PHE A 404 1.89 0.71 -25.82
C PHE A 404 0.92 1.85 -25.46
N LEU A 405 0.54 2.69 -26.43
CA LEU A 405 -0.36 3.81 -26.21
C LEU A 405 -1.77 3.37 -25.75
N MET A 406 -2.33 2.35 -26.39
CA MET A 406 -3.72 1.95 -26.19
C MET A 406 -3.93 1.02 -24.99
N ALA A 407 -2.94 0.19 -24.64
CA ALA A 407 -3.16 -0.98 -23.78
C ALA A 407 -2.28 -1.03 -22.52
N ILE A 408 -1.23 -0.21 -22.38
CA ILE A 408 -0.31 -0.29 -21.23
C ILE A 408 -1.01 -0.05 -19.86
N HIS A 409 -2.04 0.80 -19.84
CA HIS A 409 -2.80 1.16 -18.63
C HIS A 409 -4.07 0.32 -18.41
N ARG A 410 -4.38 -0.64 -19.31
CA ARG A 410 -5.61 -1.45 -19.23
C ARG A 410 -5.42 -2.67 -18.33
N THR A 411 -5.24 -2.45 -17.03
CA THR A 411 -4.91 -3.50 -16.04
C THR A 411 -6.12 -4.23 -15.43
N GLU A 412 -7.35 -3.79 -15.70
CA GLU A 412 -8.57 -4.36 -15.10
C GLU A 412 -8.76 -5.85 -15.39
N ILE A 413 -8.42 -6.29 -16.61
CA ILE A 413 -8.55 -7.67 -17.05
C ILE A 413 -7.17 -8.31 -17.06
N LYS A 414 -6.82 -9.05 -16.00
CA LYS A 414 -5.50 -9.69 -15.81
C LYS A 414 -5.03 -10.50 -17.02
N VAL A 415 -5.92 -11.27 -17.64
CA VAL A 415 -5.59 -12.09 -18.82
C VAL A 415 -5.25 -11.23 -20.04
N LEU A 416 -6.04 -10.18 -20.30
CA LEU A 416 -5.79 -9.25 -21.40
C LEU A 416 -4.46 -8.50 -21.20
N CYS A 417 -4.16 -8.13 -19.96
CA CYS A 417 -2.93 -7.47 -19.58
C CYS A 417 -1.70 -8.37 -19.79
N ALA A 418 -1.80 -9.66 -19.43
CA ALA A 418 -0.75 -10.65 -19.67
C ALA A 418 -0.50 -10.88 -21.17
N ILE A 419 -1.57 -11.00 -21.97
CA ILE A 419 -1.47 -11.14 -23.44
C ILE A 419 -0.82 -9.89 -24.03
N THR A 420 -1.24 -8.71 -23.62
CA THR A 420 -0.67 -7.42 -24.07
C THR A 420 0.81 -7.34 -23.75
N ALA A 421 1.21 -7.68 -22.53
CA ALA A 421 2.61 -7.72 -22.12
C ALA A 421 3.43 -8.70 -22.97
N GLY A 422 2.88 -9.88 -23.26
CA GLY A 422 3.52 -10.88 -24.12
C GLY A 422 3.69 -10.43 -25.57
N VAL A 423 2.65 -9.81 -26.15
CA VAL A 423 2.70 -9.27 -27.51
C VAL A 423 3.69 -8.11 -27.59
N LEU A 424 3.70 -7.22 -26.59
CA LEU A 424 4.63 -6.09 -26.54
C LEU A 424 6.08 -6.56 -26.37
N HIS A 425 6.31 -7.57 -25.52
CA HIS A 425 7.62 -8.25 -25.38
C HIS A 425 8.11 -8.80 -26.72
N TYR A 426 7.24 -9.49 -27.46
CA TYR A 426 7.54 -10.02 -28.78
C TYR A 426 7.84 -8.92 -29.80
N LEU A 427 6.98 -7.92 -29.93
CA LEU A 427 7.12 -6.85 -30.93
C LEU A 427 8.41 -6.04 -30.75
N TYR A 428 8.81 -5.75 -29.51
CA TYR A 428 10.08 -5.07 -29.26
C TYR A 428 11.28 -5.96 -29.60
N LEU A 429 11.30 -7.23 -29.19
CA LEU A 429 12.39 -8.16 -29.55
C LEU A 429 12.51 -8.38 -31.06
N VAL A 430 11.38 -8.44 -31.77
CA VAL A 430 11.33 -8.47 -33.23
C VAL A 430 11.97 -7.21 -33.80
N SER A 431 11.63 -6.03 -33.29
CA SER A 431 12.23 -4.77 -33.71
C SER A 431 13.75 -4.77 -33.52
N PHE A 432 14.25 -5.26 -32.38
CA PHE A 432 15.69 -5.43 -32.14
C PHE A 432 16.36 -6.40 -33.11
N THR A 433 15.69 -7.50 -33.46
CA THR A 433 16.27 -8.50 -34.35
C THR A 433 16.29 -8.00 -35.81
N TRP A 434 15.27 -7.26 -36.25
CA TRP A 434 15.28 -6.56 -37.54
C TRP A 434 16.39 -5.51 -37.62
N MET A 435 16.64 -4.84 -36.52
CA MET A 435 17.71 -3.86 -36.38
C MET A 435 19.10 -4.51 -36.38
N LEU A 436 19.24 -5.73 -35.84
CA LEU A 436 20.43 -6.57 -36.03
C LEU A 436 20.65 -6.94 -37.49
N LEU A 437 19.57 -7.33 -38.20
CA LEU A 437 19.63 -7.64 -39.62
C LEU A 437 19.99 -6.40 -40.46
N GLU A 438 19.53 -5.22 -40.05
CA GLU A 438 19.93 -3.95 -40.65
C GLU A 438 21.43 -3.67 -40.46
N GLY A 439 21.96 -3.85 -39.24
CA GLY A 439 23.39 -3.72 -38.94
C GLY A 439 24.25 -4.70 -39.74
N LEU A 440 23.82 -5.96 -39.84
CA LEU A 440 24.49 -6.97 -40.64
C LEU A 440 24.42 -6.65 -42.15
N HIS A 441 23.28 -6.15 -42.65
CA HIS A 441 23.12 -5.73 -44.03
C HIS A 441 24.04 -4.56 -44.38
N LEU A 442 24.15 -3.55 -43.49
CA LEU A 442 25.07 -2.44 -43.64
C LEU A 442 26.53 -2.91 -43.69
N PHE A 443 26.93 -3.79 -42.76
CA PHE A 443 28.27 -4.37 -42.71
C PHE A 443 28.62 -5.16 -43.97
N LEU A 444 27.74 -6.06 -44.42
CA LEU A 444 27.96 -6.83 -45.64
C LEU A 444 28.00 -5.94 -46.89
N THR A 445 27.19 -4.88 -46.93
CA THR A 445 27.23 -3.90 -48.03
C THR A 445 28.58 -3.18 -48.06
N ALA A 446 29.10 -2.72 -46.91
CA ALA A 446 30.40 -2.07 -46.82
C ALA A 446 31.56 -3.01 -47.17
N ARG A 447 31.51 -4.27 -46.71
CA ARG A 447 32.52 -5.29 -47.04
C ARG A 447 32.54 -5.62 -48.53
N ASN A 448 31.37 -5.76 -49.16
CA ASN A 448 31.28 -6.04 -50.59
C ASN A 448 31.70 -4.84 -51.47
N LEU A 449 31.67 -3.61 -50.96
CA LEU A 449 32.32 -2.51 -51.69
C LEU A 449 33.84 -2.76 -51.84
N MET A 450 34.45 -3.62 -51.02
CA MET A 450 35.85 -4.05 -51.18
C MET A 450 36.02 -5.28 -52.09
N VAL A 451 35.00 -6.14 -52.24
CA VAL A 451 35.07 -7.40 -53.02
C VAL A 451 33.84 -7.49 -53.93
N VAL A 452 34.04 -7.48 -55.25
CA VAL A 452 33.06 -7.23 -56.34
C VAL A 452 31.93 -8.26 -56.45
N ASN A 453 31.11 -8.47 -55.42
CA ASN A 453 30.07 -9.53 -55.44
C ASN A 453 28.75 -9.15 -54.73
N TYR A 454 28.08 -8.11 -55.22
CA TYR A 454 26.79 -7.61 -54.69
C TYR A 454 25.64 -8.63 -54.76
N SER A 455 25.61 -9.51 -55.78
CA SER A 455 24.48 -10.42 -56.05
C SER A 455 24.32 -11.52 -54.99
N SER A 456 25.43 -12.01 -54.42
CA SER A 456 25.44 -13.11 -53.44
C SER A 456 24.88 -12.69 -52.08
N VAL A 457 25.15 -11.47 -51.61
CA VAL A 457 24.67 -10.95 -50.31
C VAL A 457 23.15 -10.76 -50.30
N SER A 458 22.56 -10.27 -51.38
CA SER A 458 21.11 -10.10 -51.47
C SER A 458 20.37 -11.45 -51.32
N ARG A 459 20.94 -12.53 -51.85
CA ARG A 459 20.38 -13.88 -51.84
C ARG A 459 20.49 -14.54 -50.47
N VAL A 460 21.65 -14.40 -49.81
CA VAL A 460 21.87 -14.90 -48.44
C VAL A 460 20.96 -14.16 -47.45
N MET A 461 20.91 -12.83 -47.55
CA MET A 461 20.05 -12.02 -46.69
C MET A 461 18.58 -12.38 -46.84
N LYS A 462 18.05 -12.51 -48.06
CA LYS A 462 16.65 -12.91 -48.28
C LYS A 462 16.28 -14.25 -47.63
N LYS A 463 17.21 -15.22 -47.59
CA LYS A 463 16.98 -16.51 -46.92
C LYS A 463 17.01 -16.40 -45.39
N LEU A 464 17.92 -15.60 -44.84
CA LEU A 464 18.11 -15.47 -43.40
C LEU A 464 17.08 -14.54 -42.73
N MET A 465 16.57 -13.57 -43.49
CA MET A 465 15.82 -12.42 -42.97
C MET A 465 14.59 -12.80 -42.14
N PHE A 466 13.67 -13.60 -42.68
CA PHE A 466 12.44 -13.96 -41.96
C PHE A 466 12.67 -14.96 -40.80
N PRO A 467 13.45 -16.05 -40.98
CA PRO A 467 13.72 -17.00 -39.89
C PRO A 467 14.39 -16.34 -38.69
N VAL A 468 15.37 -15.44 -38.93
CA VAL A 468 16.04 -14.73 -37.83
C VAL A 468 15.14 -13.64 -37.27
N GLY A 469 14.59 -12.77 -38.13
CA GLY A 469 13.82 -11.59 -37.72
C GLY A 469 12.63 -11.89 -36.82
N TYR A 470 11.82 -12.91 -37.16
CA TYR A 470 10.63 -13.27 -36.39
C TYR A 470 10.79 -14.53 -35.55
N GLY A 471 11.64 -15.47 -35.97
CA GLY A 471 11.78 -16.78 -35.32
C GLY A 471 12.55 -16.70 -34.01
N VAL A 472 13.67 -15.99 -33.95
CA VAL A 472 14.48 -15.87 -32.72
C VAL A 472 13.68 -15.22 -31.58
N PRO A 473 13.00 -14.07 -31.78
CA PRO A 473 12.08 -13.50 -30.79
C PRO A 473 10.95 -14.45 -30.37
N ALA A 474 10.37 -15.19 -31.31
CA ALA A 474 9.26 -16.10 -31.02
C ALA A 474 9.71 -17.23 -30.07
N ILE A 475 10.89 -17.80 -30.30
CA ILE A 475 11.47 -18.84 -29.43
C ILE A 475 11.72 -18.28 -28.03
N ILE A 476 12.31 -17.08 -27.92
CA ILE A 476 12.59 -16.44 -26.63
C ILE A 476 11.29 -16.23 -25.85
N VAL A 477 10.29 -15.60 -26.47
CA VAL A 477 9.01 -15.31 -25.81
C VAL A 477 8.25 -16.59 -25.47
N ALA A 478 8.30 -17.63 -26.32
CA ALA A 478 7.66 -18.91 -26.04
C ALA A 478 8.29 -19.60 -24.81
N ILE A 479 9.62 -19.60 -24.68
CA ILE A 479 10.32 -20.14 -23.51
C ILE A 479 10.00 -19.32 -22.26
N SER A 480 9.98 -17.99 -22.37
CA SER A 480 9.60 -17.10 -21.25
C SER A 480 8.14 -17.32 -20.81
N ALA A 481 7.22 -17.49 -21.75
CA ALA A 481 5.80 -17.74 -21.46
C ALA A 481 5.58 -19.14 -20.87
N ALA A 482 6.30 -20.15 -21.34
CA ALA A 482 6.21 -21.51 -20.81
C ALA A 482 6.81 -21.64 -19.41
N SER A 483 7.88 -20.91 -19.11
CA SER A 483 8.55 -20.98 -17.81
C SER A 483 7.79 -20.27 -16.69
N SER A 484 7.13 -19.14 -16.98
CA SER A 484 6.41 -18.37 -15.96
C SER A 484 5.33 -17.46 -16.58
N PRO A 485 4.15 -18.00 -16.92
CA PRO A 485 3.07 -17.21 -17.52
C PRO A 485 2.48 -16.16 -16.56
N LEU A 486 2.57 -16.41 -15.25
CA LEU A 486 2.09 -15.52 -14.18
C LEU A 486 2.92 -14.24 -14.02
N LEU A 487 4.10 -14.15 -14.63
CA LEU A 487 4.99 -12.98 -14.56
C LEU A 487 4.80 -11.99 -15.73
N TYR A 488 3.76 -12.20 -16.54
CA TYR A 488 3.35 -11.25 -17.58
C TYR A 488 2.23 -10.34 -17.05
N GLY A 489 2.53 -9.06 -16.88
CA GLY A 489 1.63 -8.04 -16.32
C GLY A 489 2.02 -7.65 -14.89
N THR A 490 1.91 -6.36 -14.57
CA THR A 490 2.05 -5.81 -13.22
C THR A 490 0.73 -5.17 -12.76
N PRO A 491 0.56 -4.87 -11.45
CA PRO A 491 -0.65 -4.19 -10.97
C PRO A 491 -0.88 -2.82 -11.60
N THR A 492 0.21 -2.14 -11.99
CA THR A 492 0.19 -0.77 -12.51
C THR A 492 0.27 -0.67 -14.03
N ARG A 493 0.88 -1.66 -14.71
CA ARG A 493 1.10 -1.65 -16.17
C ARG A 493 1.06 -3.04 -16.77
N CYS A 494 0.60 -3.13 -18.01
CA CYS A 494 0.65 -4.37 -18.79
C CYS A 494 2.02 -4.62 -19.40
N TRP A 495 3.01 -4.83 -18.53
CA TRP A 495 4.41 -5.12 -18.87
C TRP A 495 5.00 -6.28 -18.07
N LEU A 496 6.22 -6.73 -18.42
CA LEU A 496 6.89 -7.83 -17.73
C LEU A 496 7.11 -7.51 -16.24
N HIS A 497 6.84 -8.48 -15.38
CA HIS A 497 7.10 -8.36 -13.95
C HIS A 497 8.61 -8.29 -13.69
N THR A 498 8.99 -7.46 -12.72
CA THR A 498 10.39 -7.17 -12.41
C THR A 498 10.97 -8.12 -11.34
N ASP A 499 10.13 -9.01 -10.80
CA ASP A 499 10.50 -9.95 -9.73
C ASP A 499 11.35 -11.10 -10.24
N LYS A 500 12.19 -11.64 -9.35
CA LYS A 500 13.07 -12.80 -9.59
C LYS A 500 13.97 -12.65 -10.83
N GLY A 501 14.20 -11.42 -11.28
CA GLY A 501 14.98 -11.14 -12.48
C GLY A 501 14.28 -11.52 -13.79
N PHE A 502 12.95 -11.73 -13.82
CA PHE A 502 12.25 -12.09 -15.06
C PHE A 502 12.41 -11.03 -16.16
N ILE A 503 12.57 -9.75 -15.79
CA ILE A 503 12.89 -8.68 -16.74
C ILE A 503 14.18 -8.92 -17.56
N TRP A 504 15.11 -9.76 -17.07
CA TRP A 504 16.30 -10.16 -17.83
C TRP A 504 16.00 -11.03 -19.05
N THR A 505 14.80 -11.64 -19.15
CA THR A 505 14.38 -12.32 -20.38
C THR A 505 14.25 -11.35 -21.55
N PHE A 506 14.00 -10.07 -21.27
CA PHE A 506 14.00 -9.00 -22.25
C PHE A 506 15.37 -8.32 -22.34
N PHE A 507 15.92 -7.86 -21.21
CA PHE A 507 17.19 -7.11 -21.22
C PHE A 507 18.39 -7.94 -21.71
N GLY A 508 18.47 -9.23 -21.38
CA GLY A 508 19.59 -10.10 -21.78
C GLY A 508 19.76 -10.20 -23.30
N PRO A 509 18.71 -10.60 -24.05
CA PRO A 509 18.73 -10.58 -25.51
C PRO A 509 19.02 -9.21 -26.10
N VAL A 510 18.42 -8.15 -25.56
CA VAL A 510 18.63 -6.77 -26.02
C VAL A 510 20.09 -6.35 -25.88
N CYS A 511 20.72 -6.58 -24.71
CA CYS A 511 22.13 -6.29 -24.48
C CYS A 511 23.04 -7.07 -25.44
N THR A 512 22.73 -8.33 -25.70
CA THR A 512 23.51 -9.18 -26.62
C THR A 512 23.41 -8.68 -28.05
N ILE A 513 22.19 -8.38 -28.53
CA ILE A 513 21.95 -7.81 -29.86
C ILE A 513 22.66 -6.46 -30.01
N PHE A 514 22.58 -5.62 -28.99
CA PHE A 514 23.24 -4.33 -28.95
C PHE A 514 24.76 -4.47 -29.11
N SER A 515 25.41 -5.36 -28.33
CA SER A 515 26.86 -5.57 -28.41
C SER A 515 27.30 -6.06 -29.80
N ILE A 516 26.54 -6.96 -30.42
CA ILE A 516 26.83 -7.45 -31.78
C ILE A 516 26.67 -6.32 -32.81
N ASN A 517 25.61 -5.52 -32.71
CA ASN A 517 25.38 -4.37 -33.60
C ASN A 517 26.47 -3.31 -33.46
N LEU A 518 26.92 -3.03 -32.24
CA LEU A 518 28.03 -2.11 -32.00
C LEU A 518 29.31 -2.60 -32.69
N ALA A 519 29.60 -3.90 -32.65
CA ALA A 519 30.73 -4.49 -33.35
C ALA A 519 30.61 -4.34 -34.87
N PHE A 520 29.44 -4.64 -35.47
CA PHE A 520 29.21 -4.43 -36.90
C PHE A 520 29.36 -2.96 -37.30
N PHE A 521 28.88 -2.04 -36.47
CA PHE A 521 29.03 -0.62 -36.70
C PHE A 521 30.52 -0.20 -36.69
N LEU A 522 31.28 -0.57 -35.65
CA LEU A 522 32.71 -0.22 -35.54
C LEU A 522 33.51 -0.77 -36.72
N MET A 523 33.23 -2.02 -37.13
CA MET A 523 33.85 -2.62 -38.32
C MET A 523 33.48 -1.88 -39.60
N THR A 524 32.21 -1.53 -39.78
CA THR A 524 31.73 -0.77 -40.95
C THR A 524 32.40 0.60 -41.02
N PHE A 525 32.44 1.32 -39.89
CA PHE A 525 33.09 2.61 -39.78
C PHE A 525 34.59 2.53 -40.11
N TRP A 526 35.28 1.51 -39.58
CA TRP A 526 36.67 1.24 -39.88
C TRP A 526 36.89 1.03 -41.39
N ILE A 527 36.14 0.11 -42.00
CA ILE A 527 36.23 -0.21 -43.44
C ILE A 527 36.00 1.04 -44.29
N VAL A 528 34.97 1.83 -43.97
CA VAL A 528 34.63 3.06 -44.69
C VAL A 528 35.72 4.12 -44.53
N LYS A 529 36.27 4.29 -43.33
CA LYS A 529 37.39 5.20 -43.06
C LYS A 529 38.64 4.81 -43.85
N THR A 530 39.00 3.52 -43.88
CA THR A 530 40.15 3.02 -44.65
C THR A 530 39.98 3.33 -46.14
N LYS A 531 38.75 3.19 -46.67
CA LYS A 531 38.45 3.48 -48.08
C LYS A 531 38.44 4.97 -48.43
N LEU A 532 37.92 5.81 -47.53
CA LEU A 532 37.96 7.28 -47.66
C LEU A 532 39.39 7.81 -47.62
N SER A 533 40.26 7.20 -46.82
CA SER A 533 41.68 7.56 -46.74
C SER A 533 42.48 7.14 -47.98
N SER A 534 42.01 6.15 -48.75
CA SER A 534 42.76 5.58 -49.87
C SER A 534 42.34 6.11 -51.25
N ASN A 535 41.14 6.67 -51.40
CA ASN A 535 40.59 7.02 -52.73
C ASN A 535 40.33 8.53 -52.87
N ASN A 536 41.10 9.20 -53.75
CA ASN A 536 41.07 10.66 -53.90
C ASN A 536 40.58 11.17 -55.28
N ARG A 537 39.92 10.37 -56.14
CA ARG A 537 39.67 10.81 -57.55
C ARG A 537 38.33 10.52 -58.24
N ASP A 538 37.28 10.00 -57.60
CA ASP A 538 35.97 9.82 -58.27
C ASP A 538 34.79 10.43 -57.51
N VAL A 539 34.16 11.46 -58.07
CA VAL A 539 33.07 12.25 -57.45
C VAL A 539 31.81 11.39 -57.20
N SER A 540 31.49 10.44 -58.08
CA SER A 540 30.31 9.57 -57.98
C SER A 540 30.46 8.46 -56.93
N THR A 541 31.66 7.87 -56.78
CA THR A 541 31.95 6.89 -55.72
C THR A 541 32.09 7.57 -54.35
N LEU A 542 32.58 8.81 -54.31
CA LEU A 542 32.62 9.64 -53.09
C LEU A 542 31.21 9.94 -52.55
N GLN A 543 30.25 10.29 -53.41
CA GLN A 543 28.88 10.62 -52.98
C GLN A 543 28.13 9.40 -52.42
N ASN A 544 28.27 8.23 -53.05
CA ASN A 544 27.72 6.98 -52.54
C ASN A 544 28.37 6.55 -51.22
N THR A 545 29.68 6.79 -51.07
CA THR A 545 30.41 6.51 -49.83
C THR A 545 29.97 7.45 -48.70
N ARG A 546 29.79 8.76 -48.96
CA ARG A 546 29.28 9.73 -47.96
C ARG A 546 27.86 9.44 -47.52
N MET A 547 26.99 9.01 -48.44
CA MET A 547 25.62 8.58 -48.10
C MET A 547 25.64 7.31 -47.24
N LEU A 548 26.53 6.36 -47.52
CA LEU A 548 26.72 5.17 -46.68
C LEU A 548 27.26 5.54 -45.29
N THR A 549 28.24 6.45 -45.20
CA THR A 549 28.74 6.98 -43.92
C THR A 549 27.63 7.69 -43.16
N PHE A 550 26.83 8.53 -43.82
CA PHE A 550 25.71 9.23 -43.19
C PHE A 550 24.67 8.25 -42.64
N LYS A 551 24.27 7.24 -43.43
CA LYS A 551 23.37 6.18 -42.98
C LYS A 551 23.94 5.39 -41.81
N ALA A 552 25.23 5.04 -41.84
CA ALA A 552 25.91 4.37 -40.74
C ALA A 552 25.94 5.23 -39.47
N THR A 553 26.25 6.52 -39.59
CA THR A 553 26.24 7.47 -38.46
C THR A 553 24.83 7.70 -37.92
N ALA A 554 23.82 7.83 -38.80
CA ALA A 554 22.43 7.91 -38.39
C ALA A 554 21.98 6.65 -37.67
N GLN A 555 22.38 5.48 -38.18
CA GLN A 555 22.12 4.20 -37.53
C GLN A 555 22.83 4.08 -36.17
N LEU A 556 24.01 4.68 -35.96
CA LEU A 556 24.63 4.76 -34.63
C LEU A 556 23.82 5.62 -33.65
N LEU A 557 23.26 6.75 -34.11
CA LEU A 557 22.49 7.65 -33.27
C LEU A 557 21.12 7.07 -32.87
N ILE A 558 20.47 6.33 -33.78
CA ILE A 558 19.13 5.75 -33.58
C ILE A 558 19.18 4.57 -32.57
N LEU A 559 19.67 3.40 -32.98
CA LEU A 559 20.97 2.83 -32.60
C LEU A 559 21.53 2.74 -31.17
N GLY A 560 22.82 3.08 -31.15
CA GLY A 560 23.79 2.75 -30.12
C GLY A 560 23.80 3.71 -28.94
N CYS A 561 23.47 4.98 -29.17
CA CYS A 561 23.53 5.98 -28.11
C CYS A 561 22.34 5.89 -27.15
N THR A 562 21.14 5.59 -27.63
CA THR A 562 19.91 5.49 -26.82
C THR A 562 19.99 4.39 -25.78
N TRP A 563 20.41 3.19 -26.16
CA TRP A 563 20.45 2.04 -25.24
C TRP A 563 21.61 2.12 -24.24
N CYS A 564 22.74 2.77 -24.60
CA CYS A 564 23.76 3.15 -23.61
C CYS A 564 23.17 4.04 -22.50
N LEU A 565 22.30 5.00 -22.85
CA LEU A 565 21.62 5.84 -21.85
C LEU A 565 20.67 5.03 -20.98
N GLY A 566 20.03 3.99 -21.53
CA GLY A 566 19.17 3.06 -20.79
C GLY A 566 19.93 2.26 -19.73
N ILE A 567 21.12 1.75 -20.04
CA ILE A 567 21.97 1.01 -19.08
C ILE A 567 22.50 1.94 -17.97
N LEU A 568 22.73 3.21 -18.28
CA LEU A 568 23.24 4.21 -17.33
C LEU A 568 22.16 4.78 -16.38
N GLN A 569 20.92 4.27 -16.41
CA GLN A 569 19.85 4.67 -15.49
C GLN A 569 20.03 4.14 -14.04
N VAL A 570 21.11 3.42 -13.74
CA VAL A 570 21.38 2.83 -12.41
C VAL A 570 22.25 3.75 -11.51
N GLY A 571 22.55 4.97 -11.94
CA GLY A 571 23.48 5.89 -11.26
C GLY A 571 22.86 7.16 -10.64
N PRO A 572 23.65 8.03 -9.99
CA PRO A 572 23.18 9.28 -9.35
C PRO A 572 22.58 10.31 -10.33
N ALA A 573 22.76 10.11 -11.65
CA ALA A 573 22.14 10.92 -12.71
C ALA A 573 20.95 10.22 -13.39
N ALA A 574 20.38 9.16 -12.78
CA ALA A 574 19.33 8.33 -13.36
C ALA A 574 18.14 9.12 -13.94
N HIS A 575 17.69 10.17 -13.25
CA HIS A 575 16.58 11.01 -13.72
C HIS A 575 16.86 11.68 -15.07
N VAL A 576 18.01 12.33 -15.22
CA VAL A 576 18.39 13.00 -16.48
C VAL A 576 18.56 11.98 -17.61
N MET A 577 19.16 10.82 -17.28
CA MET A 577 19.36 9.74 -18.25
C MET A 577 18.04 9.11 -18.70
N ALA A 578 17.05 8.99 -17.80
CA ALA A 578 15.70 8.53 -18.12
C ALA A 578 14.98 9.50 -19.06
N TYR A 579 15.10 10.82 -18.82
CA TYR A 579 14.55 11.85 -19.71
C TYR A 579 15.13 11.77 -21.13
N LEU A 580 16.46 11.73 -21.23
CA LEU A 580 17.15 11.63 -22.53
C LEU A 580 16.80 10.32 -23.23
N PHE A 581 16.80 9.20 -22.50
CA PHE A 581 16.40 7.90 -23.03
C PHE A 581 14.98 7.95 -23.59
N THR A 582 14.03 8.50 -22.84
CA THR A 582 12.62 8.55 -23.21
C THR A 582 12.38 9.44 -24.43
N ILE A 583 12.98 10.63 -24.48
CA ILE A 583 12.86 11.57 -25.61
C ILE A 583 13.39 10.92 -26.91
N ILE A 584 14.58 10.30 -26.85
CA ILE A 584 15.18 9.77 -28.08
C ILE A 584 14.45 8.50 -28.54
N ASN A 585 13.99 7.64 -27.61
CA ASN A 585 13.19 6.46 -27.96
C ASN A 585 11.80 6.84 -28.50
N SER A 586 11.12 7.84 -27.92
CA SER A 586 9.81 8.28 -28.42
C SER A 586 9.91 8.83 -29.84
N LEU A 587 10.98 9.57 -30.16
CA LEU A 587 11.26 10.13 -31.48
C LEU A 587 11.92 9.16 -32.49
N GLN A 588 12.15 7.90 -32.11
CA GLN A 588 12.85 6.92 -32.97
C GLN A 588 12.21 6.76 -34.36
N GLY A 589 10.88 6.70 -34.43
CA GLY A 589 10.14 6.60 -35.70
C GLY A 589 10.29 7.82 -36.61
N VAL A 590 10.41 9.02 -36.02
CA VAL A 590 10.67 10.25 -36.76
C VAL A 590 12.04 10.19 -37.44
N PHE A 591 13.07 9.72 -36.73
CA PHE A 591 14.41 9.55 -37.31
C PHE A 591 14.43 8.54 -38.46
N ILE A 592 13.70 7.42 -38.34
CA ILE A 592 13.59 6.41 -39.40
C ILE A 592 12.99 7.03 -40.67
N PHE A 593 11.87 7.75 -40.55
CA PHE A 593 11.23 8.41 -41.70
C PHE A 593 12.15 9.45 -42.34
N LEU A 594 12.80 10.28 -41.53
CA LEU A 594 13.69 11.34 -42.01
C LEU A 594 14.89 10.78 -42.78
N VAL A 595 15.59 9.79 -42.22
CA VAL A 595 16.82 9.24 -42.79
C VAL A 595 16.52 8.35 -44.00
N TYR A 596 15.54 7.46 -43.90
CA TYR A 596 15.32 6.42 -44.91
C TYR A 596 14.27 6.77 -45.97
N CYS A 597 13.37 7.72 -45.70
CA CYS A 597 12.39 8.19 -46.68
C CYS A 597 12.78 9.57 -47.25
N LEU A 598 12.89 10.60 -46.40
CA LEU A 598 13.07 11.99 -46.88
C LEU A 598 14.48 12.26 -47.44
N LEU A 599 15.53 11.80 -46.75
CA LEU A 599 16.93 12.00 -47.17
C LEU A 599 17.40 10.96 -48.19
N SER A 600 16.63 9.88 -48.41
CA SER A 600 16.96 8.85 -49.38
C SER A 600 16.74 9.35 -50.81
N GLN A 601 17.82 9.41 -51.59
CA GLN A 601 17.76 9.89 -52.98
C GLN A 601 16.79 9.07 -53.84
N GLN A 602 16.79 7.74 -53.68
CA GLN A 602 15.91 6.82 -54.43
C GLN A 602 14.43 7.11 -54.15
N VAL A 603 14.07 7.36 -52.89
CA VAL A 603 12.68 7.66 -52.48
C VAL A 603 12.29 9.06 -52.94
N ARG A 604 13.17 10.05 -52.77
CA ARG A 604 12.93 11.45 -53.18
C ARG A 604 12.68 11.59 -54.68
N GLU A 605 13.36 10.82 -55.51
CA GLU A 605 13.12 10.80 -56.96
C GLU A 605 11.73 10.24 -57.31
N GLN A 606 11.29 9.21 -56.58
CA GLN A 606 9.96 8.62 -56.77
C GLN A 606 8.86 9.54 -56.22
N TYR A 607 9.09 10.22 -55.10
CA TYR A 607 8.22 11.29 -54.63
C TYR A 607 8.09 12.41 -55.66
N LYS A 608 9.19 12.85 -56.29
CA LYS A 608 9.12 13.84 -57.37
C LYS A 608 8.29 13.34 -58.56
N LYS A 609 8.40 12.07 -58.93
CA LYS A 609 7.58 11.46 -60.00
C LYS A 609 6.11 11.43 -59.60
N TRP A 610 5.81 10.94 -58.39
CA TRP A 610 4.45 10.84 -57.89
C TRP A 610 3.80 12.22 -57.75
N PHE A 611 4.54 13.22 -57.25
CA PHE A 611 4.05 14.59 -57.14
C PHE A 611 3.80 15.24 -58.51
N LYS A 612 4.62 14.91 -59.52
CA LYS A 612 4.38 15.32 -60.92
C LYS A 612 3.13 14.66 -61.50
N GLU A 613 2.93 13.36 -61.27
CA GLU A 613 1.73 12.63 -61.73
C GLU A 613 0.45 13.11 -61.04
N VAL A 614 0.49 13.37 -59.72
CA VAL A 614 -0.63 13.95 -58.97
C VAL A 614 -0.95 15.37 -59.44
N ARG A 615 0.08 16.19 -59.70
CA ARG A 615 -0.12 17.54 -60.25
C ARG A 615 -0.70 17.49 -61.67
N LYS A 616 -0.29 16.50 -62.47
CA LYS A 616 -0.82 16.26 -63.83
C LYS A 616 -2.28 15.82 -63.78
N THR A 617 -2.64 14.85 -62.95
CA THR A 617 -4.04 14.40 -62.77
C THR A 617 -4.93 15.50 -62.19
N LYS A 618 -4.43 16.31 -61.24
CA LYS A 618 -5.17 17.47 -60.73
C LYS A 618 -5.43 18.52 -61.84
N ALA A 619 -4.41 18.84 -62.64
CA ALA A 619 -4.55 19.77 -63.76
C ALA A 619 -5.49 19.24 -64.87
N GLU A 620 -5.47 17.94 -65.15
CA GLU A 620 -6.41 17.29 -66.07
C GLU A 620 -7.85 17.33 -65.52
N SER A 621 -8.05 17.02 -64.23
CA SER A 621 -9.36 17.11 -63.56
C SER A 621 -9.93 18.53 -63.57
N GLU A 622 -9.12 19.55 -63.30
CA GLU A 622 -9.52 20.96 -63.36
C GLU A 622 -9.90 21.38 -64.80
N LYS A 623 -9.18 20.87 -65.81
CA LYS A 623 -9.50 21.11 -67.24
C LYS A 623 -10.82 20.46 -67.67
N TYR A 624 -11.11 19.25 -67.21
CA TYR A 624 -12.41 18.59 -67.47
C TYR A 624 -13.58 19.30 -66.77
N MET A 625 -13.37 19.81 -65.55
CA MET A 625 -14.38 20.60 -64.83
C MET A 625 -14.69 21.93 -65.54
N LEU A 626 -13.66 22.66 -66.01
CA LEU A 626 -13.86 23.89 -66.80
C LEU A 626 -14.55 23.64 -68.15
N SER A 627 -14.27 22.52 -68.81
CA SER A 627 -14.91 22.15 -70.07
C SER A 627 -16.38 21.71 -69.90
N SER A 628 -16.78 21.21 -68.73
CA SER A 628 -18.19 20.88 -68.46
C SER A 628 -19.01 22.11 -68.04
N GLY A 629 -18.38 23.09 -67.37
CA GLY A 629 -19.02 24.36 -67.01
C GLY A 629 -19.34 25.25 -68.22
N THR A 630 -18.57 25.14 -69.30
CA THR A 630 -18.83 25.88 -70.56
C THR A 630 -19.93 25.26 -71.43
N MET A 631 -20.33 24.00 -71.19
CA MET A 631 -21.49 23.39 -71.86
C MET A 631 -22.83 23.81 -71.25
N PHE A 632 -22.85 24.29 -69.99
CA PHE A 632 -24.09 24.69 -69.33
C PHE A 632 -24.54 26.13 -69.68
N ASP A 633 -23.60 27.00 -70.07
CA ASP A 633 -23.89 28.41 -70.40
C ASP A 633 -24.32 28.64 -71.87
N ALA A 634 -24.22 27.61 -72.72
CA ALA A 634 -24.67 27.68 -74.12
C ALA A 634 -26.14 27.23 -74.32
N SER A 635 -26.88 26.89 -73.26
CA SER A 635 -28.22 26.29 -73.35
C SER A 635 -29.41 27.16 -72.90
N LYS A 636 -29.20 28.45 -72.61
CA LYS A 636 -30.29 29.37 -72.25
C LYS A 636 -30.52 30.47 -73.29
N HIS A 637 -31.70 30.35 -73.92
CA HIS A 637 -32.47 31.34 -74.68
C HIS A 637 -32.25 31.49 -76.20
N SER A 638 -32.98 30.67 -76.97
CA SER A 638 -33.81 31.19 -78.06
C SER A 638 -35.14 30.42 -78.10
N TRP A 639 -36.26 31.13 -77.96
CA TRP A 639 -37.62 30.63 -78.19
C TRP A 639 -38.14 31.24 -79.50
N PRO A 640 -38.74 30.47 -80.42
CA PRO A 640 -39.65 31.00 -81.43
C PRO A 640 -41.11 30.75 -81.01
N LEU A 641 -41.93 31.80 -81.07
CA LEU A 641 -43.39 31.72 -80.94
C LEU A 641 -43.98 31.12 -82.22
N ASN A 642 -44.80 30.07 -82.10
CA ASN A 642 -45.60 29.48 -83.18
C ASN A 642 -47.08 29.91 -83.05
N SER A 643 -47.68 30.41 -84.13
CA SER A 643 -49.05 30.09 -84.62
C SER A 643 -49.31 30.98 -85.86
N ALA A 644 -49.97 30.56 -86.94
CA ALA A 644 -51.11 29.66 -87.04
C ALA A 644 -51.24 29.01 -88.43
N TYR A 645 -51.88 27.84 -88.43
CA TYR A 645 -52.53 27.10 -89.54
C TYR A 645 -54.02 27.55 -89.66
N PRO A 646 -54.85 27.09 -90.62
CA PRO A 646 -54.80 27.27 -92.07
C PRO A 646 -56.09 27.92 -92.66
N GLN A 647 -55.96 28.36 -93.92
CA GLN A 647 -56.94 28.52 -95.02
C GLN A 647 -58.46 28.48 -94.76
N VAL A 648 -59.12 29.59 -95.11
CA VAL A 648 -60.05 29.72 -96.26
C VAL A 648 -59.69 30.99 -97.03
#